data_AF-A0AAW0F6X4-F1
#
_entry.id   AF-A0AAW0F6X4-F1
#
_cell.length_a   1.000
_cell.length_b   1.000
_cell.length_c   1.000
_cell.angle_alpha   90.00
_cell.angle_beta   90.00
_cell.angle_gamma   90.00
#
_symmetry.space_group_name_H-M   'P 1'
#
loop_
_entity.id
_entity.type
_entity.pdbx_description
1 polymer ?
#
loop_
_entity_poly.entity_id
_entity_poly.type
_entity_poly.pdbx_seq_one_letter_code
_entity_poly.pdbx_strand_id
1 'polypeptide(L)'
;MWGRADLSFSQLSSLNNSNSSNNNINNNNNNKMPSPPIAVAFLMFTADMRRIVGVEDAPWCWPTWQSRVKSLTAPWVEPAEGATHIFGWTQNQIRDAKAYVDEFCKKLVSQHLTFARTKGDDYHEARDLLQRSLVKAWDKTWGLPHLIRTTLTAMGKGRTALLAEHGDRQLPPIEMADLMAVKEHIAFELFGAEGMKKNSRNKPIIQVLELMNNWFYQIWCGITMKVKRDQAAMEKLEVETAALLKKFEGEGRNPATFRAYLKKSKMLMRYYQDFGDKPSIEAIKEHRTKLDNIRKALAMKEDGTAEEDIKLSSALRASLVWLSTQAQHDSISDEVCEQIHSLANDEFELPALDLASVSLNEWESGVEAWEKLQVSELYRYLGLDEEKPLPFFNKYIDLADSRDAWAHPALVEADEGNPNRILLRPHWHQLVGMCKMLDCLFDGKPVLLMDGVGLGKTLQVVGVIAILAYYRTVKKEKGVFPGAFAERLFQEGDNIPELPSMIVVPPSLRQQVETELHRYLTRGVFDIMLYEGTVVSRSGYWEHTWDRSVLNECHRILLATAPAITSDGSNALVYNTLSPHIPPTRTGMLMDTIYQKDWLLAVVDEMHCARNMSRTFWSVWGLQIQSRGVIGMTATPVMSKIRDLWHIG
;
A
#
# COMPACT_ATOMS: atom_id res chain seq x y z
N MET A 1 -44.60 -51.48 32.97
CA MET A 1 -44.58 -51.15 31.53
C MET A 1 -43.57 -50.04 31.35
N TRP A 2 -42.35 -50.46 31.03
CA TRP A 2 -41.13 -49.66 30.88
C TRP A 2 -40.77 -49.62 29.40
N GLY A 3 -40.06 -48.56 28.97
CA GLY A 3 -39.24 -48.62 27.77
C GLY A 3 -39.06 -47.31 27.03
N ARG A 4 -38.26 -46.39 27.59
CA ARG A 4 -37.44 -45.47 26.79
C ARG A 4 -36.48 -46.31 25.94
N ALA A 5 -36.29 -45.95 24.68
CA ALA A 5 -35.16 -46.40 23.88
C ALA A 5 -34.49 -45.18 23.26
N ASP A 6 -33.43 -44.73 23.94
CA ASP A 6 -32.35 -43.97 23.35
C ASP A 6 -31.71 -44.82 22.24
N LEU A 7 -31.51 -44.23 21.06
CA LEU A 7 -30.58 -44.77 20.06
C LEU A 7 -29.47 -43.75 19.82
N SER A 8 -28.27 -44.19 20.19
CA SER A 8 -27.01 -43.48 20.24
C SER A 8 -26.45 -43.16 18.85
N PHE A 9 -25.62 -42.12 18.82
CA PHE A 9 -24.85 -41.57 17.69
C PHE A 9 -23.83 -42.54 17.04
N SER A 10 -23.91 -43.85 17.32
CA SER A 10 -22.94 -44.88 16.96
C SER A 10 -23.40 -45.85 15.85
N GLN A 11 -24.55 -45.59 15.19
CA GLN A 11 -25.10 -46.44 14.12
C GLN A 11 -25.08 -45.82 12.71
N LEU A 12 -24.56 -44.60 12.53
CA LEU A 12 -24.37 -44.00 11.19
C LEU A 12 -22.92 -44.12 10.67
N SER A 13 -22.00 -44.68 11.45
CA SER A 13 -20.58 -44.83 11.10
C SER A 13 -20.19 -46.20 10.53
N SER A 14 -21.15 -47.11 10.29
CA SER A 14 -20.87 -48.49 9.86
C SER A 14 -21.21 -48.83 8.40
N LEU A 15 -21.57 -47.85 7.56
CA LEU A 15 -21.84 -48.09 6.13
C LEU A 15 -20.72 -47.65 5.17
N ASN A 16 -19.56 -47.21 5.68
CA ASN A 16 -18.48 -46.65 4.85
C ASN A 16 -17.13 -47.40 4.90
N ASN A 17 -17.07 -48.63 5.43
CA ASN A 17 -15.82 -49.39 5.45
C ASN A 17 -16.02 -50.84 4.98
N SER A 18 -16.15 -51.00 3.66
CA SER A 18 -15.78 -52.23 2.95
C SER A 18 -15.70 -51.96 1.45
N ASN A 19 -14.52 -51.57 0.98
CA ASN A 19 -13.90 -52.03 -0.28
C ASN A 19 -12.66 -51.17 -0.60
N SER A 20 -11.56 -51.43 0.12
CA SER A 20 -10.22 -51.16 -0.41
C SER A 20 -9.75 -52.42 -1.14
N SER A 21 -9.76 -52.40 -2.47
CA SER A 21 -8.91 -53.24 -3.31
C SER A 21 -8.93 -52.70 -4.73
N ASN A 22 -7.76 -52.27 -5.20
CA ASN A 22 -7.29 -52.16 -6.58
C ASN A 22 -8.34 -51.82 -7.65
N ASN A 23 -8.26 -50.59 -8.18
CA ASN A 23 -8.16 -50.42 -9.62
C ASN A 23 -7.61 -49.04 -9.99
N ASN A 24 -6.48 -49.05 -10.70
CA ASN A 24 -6.06 -48.00 -11.63
C ASN A 24 -7.25 -47.64 -12.53
N ILE A 25 -7.85 -46.47 -12.35
CA ILE A 25 -8.79 -45.90 -13.33
C ILE A 25 -8.43 -44.43 -13.53
N ASN A 26 -7.92 -44.16 -14.73
CA ASN A 26 -7.95 -42.87 -15.39
C ASN A 26 -9.33 -42.21 -15.21
N ASN A 27 -9.47 -41.28 -14.27
CA ASN A 27 -10.65 -40.40 -14.19
C ASN A 27 -10.44 -39.16 -15.07
N ASN A 28 -10.19 -39.39 -16.36
CA ASN A 28 -10.60 -38.49 -17.43
C ASN A 28 -11.97 -38.97 -17.89
N ASN A 29 -13.05 -38.50 -17.25
CA ASN A 29 -14.42 -38.40 -17.76
C ASN A 29 -15.41 -38.20 -16.61
N ASN A 30 -15.44 -36.99 -16.03
CA ASN A 30 -16.68 -36.50 -15.42
C ASN A 30 -17.41 -35.71 -16.49
N ASN A 31 -18.54 -36.27 -16.97
CA ASN A 31 -19.58 -35.59 -17.73
C ASN A 31 -20.16 -34.42 -16.89
N LYS A 32 -19.41 -33.32 -16.72
CA LYS A 32 -19.99 -32.02 -16.34
C LYS A 32 -20.56 -31.44 -17.63
N MET A 33 -21.89 -31.26 -17.70
CA MET A 33 -22.49 -30.44 -18.76
C MET A 33 -21.70 -29.12 -18.85
N PRO A 34 -21.27 -28.70 -20.06
CA PRO A 34 -20.55 -27.45 -20.20
C PRO A 34 -21.43 -26.32 -19.69
N SER A 35 -20.91 -25.55 -18.72
CA SER A 35 -21.67 -24.45 -18.13
C SER A 35 -22.15 -23.47 -19.21
N PRO A 36 -23.40 -22.97 -19.10
CA PRO A 36 -23.98 -22.08 -20.09
C PRO A 36 -23.14 -20.82 -20.28
N PRO A 37 -22.95 -20.33 -21.52
CA PRO A 37 -22.37 -19.01 -21.76
C PRO A 37 -23.10 -17.95 -20.93
N ILE A 38 -22.40 -16.90 -20.49
CA ILE A 38 -22.94 -15.94 -19.52
C ILE A 38 -24.27 -15.31 -19.94
N ALA A 39 -24.46 -15.00 -21.24
CA ALA A 39 -25.73 -14.50 -21.74
C ALA A 39 -26.87 -15.53 -21.59
N VAL A 40 -26.59 -16.81 -21.80
CA VAL A 40 -27.57 -17.88 -21.59
C VAL A 40 -27.83 -18.07 -20.10
N ALA A 41 -26.81 -18.02 -19.24
CA ALA A 41 -26.96 -18.06 -17.79
C ALA A 41 -27.84 -16.90 -17.27
N PHE A 42 -27.73 -15.73 -17.89
CA PHE A 42 -28.57 -14.57 -17.58
C PHE A 42 -30.03 -14.76 -18.03
N LEU A 43 -30.27 -15.37 -19.19
CA LEU A 43 -31.62 -15.72 -19.65
C LEU A 43 -32.26 -16.82 -18.80
N MET A 44 -31.48 -17.82 -18.39
CA MET A 44 -31.92 -18.85 -17.44
C MET A 44 -32.32 -18.21 -16.11
N PHE A 45 -31.48 -17.32 -15.57
CA PHE A 45 -31.81 -16.55 -14.37
C PHE A 45 -33.13 -15.79 -14.53
N THR A 46 -33.34 -15.10 -15.67
CA THR A 46 -34.58 -14.37 -15.96
C THR A 46 -35.80 -15.31 -16.01
N ALA A 47 -35.68 -16.44 -16.70
CA ALA A 47 -36.77 -17.43 -16.83
C ALA A 47 -37.13 -18.04 -15.48
N ASP A 48 -36.14 -18.34 -14.65
CA ASP A 48 -36.34 -18.94 -13.34
C ASP A 48 -36.90 -17.91 -12.35
N MET A 49 -36.46 -16.65 -12.41
CA MET A 49 -37.03 -15.54 -11.62
C MET A 49 -38.52 -15.34 -11.90
N ARG A 50 -38.93 -15.35 -13.18
CA ARG A 50 -40.35 -15.30 -13.59
C ARG A 50 -41.16 -16.45 -12.98
N ARG A 51 -40.59 -17.67 -12.96
CA ARG A 51 -41.25 -18.87 -12.46
C ARG A 51 -41.35 -18.93 -10.93
N ILE A 52 -40.33 -18.46 -10.24
CA ILE A 52 -40.15 -18.66 -8.79
C ILE A 52 -40.69 -17.49 -7.97
N VAL A 53 -40.40 -16.25 -8.39
CA VAL A 53 -40.76 -15.05 -7.63
C VAL A 53 -42.19 -14.61 -7.94
N GLY A 54 -42.76 -15.06 -9.07
CA GLY A 54 -44.14 -14.75 -9.47
C GLY A 54 -44.34 -13.28 -9.86
N VAL A 55 -43.23 -12.56 -10.08
CA VAL A 55 -43.20 -11.18 -10.56
C VAL A 55 -42.63 -11.25 -11.98
N GLU A 56 -43.45 -10.95 -12.99
CA GLU A 56 -43.08 -11.07 -14.41
C GLU A 56 -41.84 -10.24 -14.79
N ASP A 57 -41.61 -9.16 -14.03
CA ASP A 57 -40.57 -8.18 -14.29
C ASP A 57 -39.37 -8.26 -13.32
N ALA A 58 -39.27 -9.24 -12.43
CA ALA A 58 -38.08 -9.37 -11.56
C ALA A 58 -36.85 -9.89 -12.37
N PRO A 59 -35.62 -9.41 -12.10
CA PRO A 59 -35.22 -8.37 -11.12
C PRO A 59 -35.38 -6.93 -11.65
N TRP A 60 -35.84 -6.74 -12.89
CA TRP A 60 -35.93 -5.44 -13.56
C TRP A 60 -36.89 -4.45 -12.91
N CYS A 61 -37.81 -4.91 -12.06
CA CYS A 61 -38.67 -4.07 -11.24
C CYS A 61 -38.04 -3.65 -9.90
N TRP A 62 -36.83 -4.12 -9.57
CA TRP A 62 -36.18 -3.82 -8.29
C TRP A 62 -35.30 -2.57 -8.39
N PRO A 63 -35.55 -1.52 -7.58
CA PRO A 63 -34.76 -0.28 -7.61
C PRO A 63 -33.25 -0.50 -7.48
N THR A 64 -32.81 -1.39 -6.58
CA THR A 64 -31.38 -1.71 -6.43
C THR A 64 -30.77 -2.29 -7.70
N TRP A 65 -31.47 -3.21 -8.37
CA TRP A 65 -31.02 -3.78 -9.64
C TRP A 65 -30.99 -2.71 -10.74
N GLN A 66 -32.06 -1.92 -10.88
CA GLN A 66 -32.16 -0.84 -11.87
C GLN A 66 -31.03 0.18 -11.74
N SER A 67 -30.72 0.59 -10.51
CA SER A 67 -29.58 1.48 -10.21
C SER A 67 -28.26 0.84 -10.64
N ARG A 68 -28.07 -0.45 -10.35
CA ARG A 68 -26.83 -1.18 -10.68
C ARG A 68 -26.63 -1.32 -12.19
N VAL A 69 -27.67 -1.67 -12.93
CA VAL A 69 -27.60 -1.86 -14.39
C VAL A 69 -27.83 -0.58 -15.18
N LYS A 70 -28.13 0.53 -14.48
CA LYS A 70 -28.45 1.86 -15.05
C LYS A 70 -29.59 1.79 -16.08
N SER A 71 -30.61 0.98 -15.80
CA SER A 71 -31.79 0.81 -16.65
C SER A 71 -33.03 0.61 -15.80
N LEU A 72 -34.11 1.31 -16.15
CA LEU A 72 -35.42 1.17 -15.50
C LEU A 72 -36.19 -0.08 -15.96
N THR A 73 -35.87 -0.60 -17.14
CA THR A 73 -36.56 -1.76 -17.73
C THR A 73 -35.58 -2.77 -18.29
N ALA A 74 -36.07 -3.98 -18.59
CA ALA A 74 -35.29 -5.01 -19.25
C ALA A 74 -34.93 -4.61 -20.69
N PRO A 75 -33.82 -5.10 -21.26
CA PRO A 75 -33.39 -4.75 -22.62
C PRO A 75 -34.32 -5.19 -23.76
N TRP A 76 -35.36 -5.97 -23.46
CA TRP A 76 -36.37 -6.42 -24.42
C TRP A 76 -37.72 -5.75 -24.16
N VAL A 77 -37.73 -4.63 -23.43
CA VAL A 77 -38.91 -3.81 -23.15
C VAL A 77 -38.69 -2.44 -23.78
N GLU A 78 -39.72 -1.90 -24.41
CA GLU A 78 -39.65 -0.56 -25.00
C GLU A 78 -39.40 0.50 -23.91
N PRO A 79 -38.49 1.46 -24.16
CA PRO A 79 -38.26 2.55 -23.22
C PRO A 79 -39.49 3.47 -23.14
N ALA A 80 -39.62 4.18 -22.02
CA ALA A 80 -40.65 5.22 -21.88
C ALA A 80 -40.48 6.30 -22.96
N GLU A 81 -41.57 7.01 -23.26
CA GLU A 81 -41.60 8.03 -24.31
C GLU A 81 -40.50 9.09 -24.07
N GLY A 82 -39.62 9.27 -25.07
CA GLY A 82 -38.47 10.18 -25.01
C GLY A 82 -37.18 9.61 -24.41
N ALA A 83 -37.17 8.37 -23.90
CA ALA A 83 -35.98 7.73 -23.35
C ALA A 83 -35.22 6.87 -24.38
N THR A 84 -33.89 6.90 -24.33
CA THR A 84 -33.03 6.08 -25.18
C THR A 84 -32.92 4.64 -24.67
N HIS A 85 -33.03 3.65 -25.56
CA HIS A 85 -32.84 2.24 -25.20
C HIS A 85 -31.41 1.96 -24.71
N ILE A 86 -31.24 1.13 -23.67
CA ILE A 86 -29.94 0.83 -23.03
C ILE A 86 -28.85 0.35 -24.02
N PHE A 87 -29.25 -0.34 -25.08
CA PHE A 87 -28.35 -0.83 -26.14
C PHE A 87 -28.48 -0.09 -27.48
N GLY A 88 -29.31 0.95 -27.56
CA GLY A 88 -29.56 1.68 -28.80
C GLY A 88 -30.23 0.82 -29.89
N TRP A 89 -31.10 -0.11 -29.49
CA TRP A 89 -31.81 -0.99 -30.41
C TRP A 89 -32.98 -0.29 -31.07
N THR A 90 -33.31 -0.69 -32.30
CA THR A 90 -34.51 -0.25 -33.00
C THR A 90 -35.76 -0.92 -32.41
N GLN A 91 -36.94 -0.36 -32.66
CA GLN A 91 -38.22 -0.96 -32.21
C GLN A 91 -38.40 -2.40 -32.70
N ASN A 92 -38.00 -2.69 -33.95
CA ASN A 92 -38.03 -4.05 -34.50
C ASN A 92 -37.13 -4.99 -33.70
N GLN A 93 -35.90 -4.58 -33.42
CA GLN A 93 -34.95 -5.37 -32.63
C GLN A 93 -35.45 -5.64 -31.21
N ILE A 94 -36.10 -4.67 -30.57
CA ILE A 94 -36.68 -4.84 -29.23
C ILE A 94 -37.82 -5.87 -29.27
N ARG A 95 -38.72 -5.76 -30.24
CA ARG A 95 -39.84 -6.71 -30.44
C ARG A 95 -39.34 -8.13 -30.70
N ASP A 96 -38.35 -8.30 -31.57
CA ASP A 96 -37.82 -9.62 -31.91
C ASP A 96 -37.06 -10.23 -30.73
N ALA A 97 -36.30 -9.42 -29.98
CA ALA A 97 -35.66 -9.84 -28.75
C ALA A 97 -36.68 -10.25 -27.68
N LYS A 98 -37.79 -9.51 -27.54
CA LYS A 98 -38.89 -9.85 -26.62
C LYS A 98 -39.53 -11.19 -26.98
N ALA A 99 -39.85 -11.39 -28.26
CA ALA A 99 -40.43 -12.65 -28.74
C ALA A 99 -39.50 -13.84 -28.44
N TYR A 100 -38.19 -13.69 -28.68
CA TYR A 100 -37.21 -14.71 -28.34
C TYR A 100 -37.14 -14.99 -26.82
N VAL A 101 -37.09 -13.95 -25.98
CA VAL A 101 -37.02 -14.10 -24.52
C VAL A 101 -38.27 -14.78 -23.96
N ASP A 102 -39.45 -14.39 -24.45
CA ASP A 102 -40.71 -14.98 -24.00
C ASP A 102 -40.81 -16.45 -24.42
N GLU A 103 -40.39 -16.80 -25.63
CA GLU A 103 -40.32 -18.20 -26.07
C GLU A 103 -39.26 -18.99 -25.28
N PHE A 104 -38.11 -18.39 -24.98
CA PHE A 104 -37.07 -18.98 -24.13
C PHE A 104 -37.60 -19.29 -22.73
N CYS A 105 -38.35 -18.36 -22.12
CA CYS A 105 -38.92 -18.52 -20.78
C CYS A 105 -39.96 -19.64 -20.69
N LYS A 106 -40.65 -19.96 -21.80
CA LYS A 106 -41.62 -21.08 -21.87
C LYS A 106 -40.96 -22.45 -21.96
N LYS A 107 -39.69 -22.53 -22.40
CA LYS A 107 -38.98 -23.81 -22.51
C LYS A 107 -38.66 -24.39 -21.13
N LEU A 108 -38.59 -25.72 -21.06
CA LEU A 108 -38.10 -26.43 -19.88
C LEU A 108 -36.61 -26.14 -19.66
N VAL A 109 -36.15 -26.14 -18.41
CA VAL A 109 -34.74 -25.88 -18.05
C VAL A 109 -33.78 -26.80 -18.82
N SER A 110 -34.15 -28.07 -19.03
CA SER A 110 -33.37 -29.04 -19.81
C SER A 110 -33.22 -28.69 -21.29
N GLN A 111 -34.09 -27.83 -21.83
CA GLN A 111 -34.12 -27.42 -23.23
C GLN A 111 -33.46 -26.04 -23.46
N HIS A 112 -33.16 -25.28 -22.41
CA HIS A 112 -32.61 -23.91 -22.51
C HIS A 112 -31.30 -23.85 -23.28
N LEU A 113 -30.36 -24.75 -22.99
CA LEU A 113 -29.07 -24.82 -23.67
C LEU A 113 -29.21 -25.19 -25.15
N THR A 114 -30.08 -26.15 -25.47
CA THR A 114 -30.33 -26.57 -26.85
C THR A 114 -30.98 -25.45 -27.63
N PHE A 115 -32.02 -24.82 -27.07
CA PHE A 115 -32.74 -23.71 -27.69
C PHE A 115 -31.86 -22.47 -27.89
N ALA A 116 -30.95 -22.17 -26.95
CA ALA A 116 -29.96 -21.10 -27.10
C ALA A 116 -28.89 -21.37 -28.17
N ARG A 117 -28.80 -22.60 -28.69
CA ARG A 117 -27.79 -23.02 -29.69
C ARG A 117 -28.40 -23.46 -31.03
N THR A 118 -29.72 -23.54 -31.13
CA THR A 118 -30.42 -23.91 -32.36
C THR A 118 -30.00 -22.99 -33.51
N LYS A 119 -29.79 -23.54 -34.71
CA LYS A 119 -29.46 -22.75 -35.90
C LYS A 119 -30.62 -22.83 -36.89
N GLY A 120 -30.88 -21.73 -37.60
CA GLY A 120 -31.86 -21.68 -38.69
C GLY A 120 -33.32 -21.60 -38.24
N ASP A 121 -33.60 -21.19 -36.99
CA ASP A 121 -34.93 -20.84 -36.55
C ASP A 121 -35.20 -19.32 -36.69
N ASP A 122 -36.47 -18.93 -36.60
CA ASP A 122 -36.93 -17.54 -36.76
C ASP A 122 -36.34 -16.58 -35.71
N TYR A 123 -35.69 -17.11 -34.67
CA TYR A 123 -35.09 -16.35 -33.56
C TYR A 123 -33.58 -16.13 -33.70
N HIS A 124 -32.93 -16.64 -34.75
CA HIS A 124 -31.47 -16.61 -34.88
C HIS A 124 -30.88 -15.19 -34.74
N GLU A 125 -31.41 -14.21 -35.47
CA GLU A 125 -30.89 -12.83 -35.45
C GLU A 125 -31.10 -12.14 -34.10
N ALA A 126 -32.29 -12.29 -33.51
CA ALA A 126 -32.63 -11.77 -32.20
C ALA A 126 -31.73 -12.37 -31.10
N ARG A 127 -31.46 -13.68 -31.18
CA ARG A 127 -30.59 -14.40 -30.25
C ARG A 127 -29.16 -13.86 -30.31
N ASP A 128 -28.58 -13.75 -31.50
CA ASP A 128 -27.20 -13.28 -31.68
C ASP A 128 -27.02 -11.82 -31.24
N LEU A 129 -28.03 -10.98 -31.50
CA LEU A 129 -28.06 -9.60 -31.03
C LEU A 129 -28.09 -9.55 -29.50
N LEU A 130 -29.02 -10.27 -28.88
CA LEU A 130 -29.21 -10.29 -27.43
C LEU A 130 -27.99 -10.86 -26.71
N GLN A 131 -27.43 -11.98 -27.18
CA GLN A 131 -26.25 -12.59 -26.56
C GLN A 131 -25.03 -11.65 -26.60
N ARG A 132 -24.74 -11.03 -27.75
CA ARG A 132 -23.62 -10.08 -27.88
C ARG A 132 -23.80 -8.87 -26.96
N SER A 133 -25.01 -8.30 -26.92
CA SER A 133 -25.30 -7.15 -26.07
C SER A 133 -25.20 -7.50 -24.58
N LEU A 134 -25.75 -8.64 -24.14
CA LEU A 134 -25.67 -9.07 -22.74
C LEU A 134 -24.24 -9.35 -22.29
N VAL A 135 -23.40 -10.00 -23.12
CA VAL A 135 -21.98 -10.22 -22.79
C VAL A 135 -21.26 -8.89 -22.62
N LYS A 136 -21.48 -7.94 -23.56
CA LYS A 136 -20.88 -6.61 -23.50
C LYS A 136 -21.37 -5.83 -22.28
N ALA A 137 -22.66 -5.93 -21.96
CA ALA A 137 -23.26 -5.23 -20.83
C ALA A 137 -22.75 -5.78 -19.49
N TRP A 138 -22.72 -7.11 -19.35
CA TRP A 138 -22.22 -7.83 -18.19
C TRP A 138 -20.83 -7.36 -17.77
N ASP A 139 -19.91 -7.24 -18.73
CA ASP A 139 -18.53 -6.83 -18.47
C ASP A 139 -18.37 -5.31 -18.38
N LYS A 140 -18.82 -4.57 -19.40
CA LYS A 140 -18.46 -3.14 -19.57
C LYS A 140 -19.46 -2.15 -18.98
N THR A 141 -20.75 -2.48 -19.00
CA THR A 141 -21.82 -1.52 -18.66
C THR A 141 -22.27 -1.66 -17.22
N TRP A 142 -22.43 -2.91 -16.76
CA TRP A 142 -22.93 -3.24 -15.43
C TRP A 142 -21.81 -3.55 -14.44
N GLY A 143 -20.61 -3.88 -14.91
CA GLY A 143 -19.44 -4.13 -14.05
C GLY A 143 -19.61 -5.31 -13.09
N LEU A 144 -20.51 -6.26 -13.39
CA LEU A 144 -20.87 -7.35 -12.46
C LEU A 144 -19.69 -8.29 -12.13
N PRO A 145 -18.82 -8.67 -13.09
CA PRO A 145 -17.60 -9.40 -12.78
C PRO A 145 -16.68 -8.68 -11.81
N HIS A 146 -16.57 -7.36 -11.92
CA HIS A 146 -15.72 -6.57 -11.04
C HIS A 146 -16.30 -6.54 -9.64
N LEU A 147 -17.58 -6.22 -9.49
CA LEU A 147 -18.29 -6.26 -8.20
C LEU A 147 -18.08 -7.60 -7.49
N ILE A 148 -18.37 -8.71 -8.17
CA ILE A 148 -18.26 -10.06 -7.59
C ILE A 148 -16.81 -10.37 -7.18
N ARG A 149 -15.82 -10.01 -8.00
CA ARG A 149 -14.39 -10.21 -7.67
C ARG A 149 -13.95 -9.36 -6.49
N THR A 150 -14.37 -8.10 -6.42
CA THR A 150 -14.05 -7.19 -5.32
C THR A 150 -14.68 -7.68 -4.02
N THR A 151 -15.94 -8.14 -4.06
CA THR A 151 -16.60 -8.73 -2.89
C THR A 151 -15.91 -10.03 -2.43
N LEU A 152 -15.52 -10.90 -3.36
CA LEU A 152 -14.73 -12.09 -3.03
C LEU A 152 -13.45 -11.72 -2.29
N THR A 153 -12.69 -10.74 -2.80
CA THR A 153 -11.47 -10.25 -2.14
C THR A 153 -11.76 -9.65 -0.76
N ALA A 154 -12.78 -8.78 -0.64
CA ALA A 154 -13.14 -8.12 0.61
C ALA A 154 -13.53 -9.12 1.72
N MET A 155 -14.11 -10.27 1.35
CA MET A 155 -14.49 -11.33 2.28
C MET A 155 -13.39 -12.39 2.49
N GLY A 156 -12.14 -12.11 2.07
CA GLY A 156 -11.02 -13.06 2.22
C GLY A 156 -11.14 -14.31 1.35
N LYS A 157 -12.05 -14.33 0.37
CA LYS A 157 -12.25 -15.40 -0.62
C LYS A 157 -11.80 -14.97 -2.02
N GLY A 158 -10.88 -14.01 -2.08
CA GLY A 158 -10.22 -13.59 -3.31
C GLY A 158 -9.22 -14.63 -3.80
N ARG A 159 -8.77 -14.50 -5.05
CA ARG A 159 -7.82 -15.41 -5.70
C ARG A 159 -6.61 -15.73 -4.82
N THR A 160 -5.93 -14.70 -4.32
CA THR A 160 -4.68 -14.84 -3.55
C THR A 160 -4.90 -15.52 -2.21
N ALA A 161 -5.97 -15.14 -1.49
CA ALA A 161 -6.31 -15.77 -0.21
C ALA A 161 -6.65 -17.25 -0.37
N LEU A 162 -7.41 -17.61 -1.41
CA LEU A 162 -7.78 -19.00 -1.69
C LEU A 162 -6.58 -19.87 -2.11
N LEU A 163 -5.66 -19.33 -2.92
CA LEU A 163 -4.45 -20.05 -3.29
C LEU A 163 -3.54 -20.28 -2.07
N ALA A 164 -3.41 -19.27 -1.20
CA ALA A 164 -2.67 -19.39 0.05
C ALA A 164 -3.32 -20.39 1.03
N GLU A 165 -4.66 -20.38 1.17
CA GLU A 165 -5.43 -21.30 2.01
C GLU A 165 -5.24 -22.76 1.58
N HIS A 166 -5.27 -23.03 0.27
CA HIS A 166 -5.12 -24.38 -0.28
C HIS A 166 -3.66 -24.82 -0.44
N GLY A 167 -2.71 -23.89 -0.47
CA GLY A 167 -1.28 -24.17 -0.56
C GLY A 167 -0.85 -24.79 -1.89
N ASP A 168 -1.66 -24.66 -2.94
CA ASP A 168 -1.38 -25.14 -4.30
C ASP A 168 -1.62 -24.01 -5.32
N ARG A 169 -0.99 -24.11 -6.49
CA ARG A 169 -1.14 -23.15 -7.61
C ARG A 169 -2.43 -23.37 -8.41
N GLN A 170 -3.36 -24.14 -7.85
CA GLN A 170 -4.66 -24.43 -8.42
C GLN A 170 -5.74 -24.00 -7.45
N LEU A 171 -6.78 -23.35 -7.97
CA LEU A 171 -7.95 -23.05 -7.17
C LEU A 171 -8.74 -24.32 -6.86
N PRO A 172 -9.33 -24.42 -5.67
CA PRO A 172 -10.23 -25.52 -5.36
C PRO A 172 -11.44 -25.53 -6.31
N PRO A 173 -12.12 -26.68 -6.46
CA PRO A 173 -13.47 -26.71 -7.01
C PRO A 173 -14.37 -25.68 -6.30
N ILE A 174 -15.29 -25.05 -7.02
CA ILE A 174 -16.18 -24.02 -6.46
C ILE A 174 -17.00 -24.55 -5.28
N GLU A 175 -17.29 -25.86 -5.27
CA GLU A 175 -18.02 -26.57 -4.23
C GLU A 175 -17.22 -26.67 -2.92
N MET A 176 -15.89 -26.59 -2.99
CA MET A 176 -14.96 -26.65 -1.84
C MET A 176 -14.50 -25.28 -1.36
N ALA A 177 -14.85 -24.20 -2.06
CA ALA A 177 -14.38 -22.84 -1.77
C ALA A 177 -15.17 -22.09 -0.67
N ASP A 178 -16.16 -22.74 -0.05
CA ASP A 178 -17.06 -22.20 0.99
C ASP A 178 -17.54 -20.75 0.71
N LEU A 179 -18.25 -20.58 -0.40
CA LEU A 179 -18.66 -19.26 -0.90
C LEU A 179 -20.06 -18.85 -0.40
N MET A 180 -20.70 -19.58 0.51
CA MET A 180 -22.11 -19.35 0.86
C MET A 180 -22.35 -17.96 1.45
N ALA A 181 -21.55 -17.56 2.45
CA ALA A 181 -21.63 -16.22 3.03
C ALA A 181 -21.34 -15.12 1.99
N VAL A 182 -20.44 -15.39 1.05
CA VAL A 182 -20.10 -14.43 -0.03
C VAL A 182 -21.24 -14.29 -1.04
N LYS A 183 -21.92 -15.39 -1.37
CA LYS A 183 -23.09 -15.38 -2.25
C LYS A 183 -24.23 -14.54 -1.67
N GLU A 184 -24.47 -14.63 -0.36
CA GLU A 184 -25.48 -13.82 0.33
C GLU A 184 -25.18 -12.34 0.24
N HIS A 185 -23.93 -11.96 0.49
CA HIS A 185 -23.51 -10.55 0.41
C HIS A 185 -23.60 -10.00 -1.01
N ILE A 186 -23.17 -10.77 -2.01
CA ILE A 186 -23.27 -10.38 -3.42
C ILE A 186 -24.74 -10.27 -3.86
N ALA A 187 -25.60 -11.19 -3.42
CA ALA A 187 -27.02 -11.14 -3.73
C ALA A 187 -27.66 -9.87 -3.15
N PHE A 188 -27.33 -9.52 -1.90
CA PHE A 188 -27.78 -8.27 -1.29
C PHE A 188 -27.26 -7.04 -2.05
N GLU A 189 -25.99 -7.01 -2.43
CA GLU A 189 -25.41 -5.92 -3.22
C GLU A 189 -26.07 -5.75 -4.59
N LEU A 190 -26.43 -6.87 -5.24
CA LEU A 190 -27.05 -6.82 -6.58
C LEU A 190 -28.53 -6.46 -6.54
N PHE A 191 -29.25 -6.95 -5.53
CA PHE A 191 -30.71 -6.97 -5.55
C PHE A 191 -31.38 -6.28 -4.36
N GLY A 192 -30.60 -5.82 -3.38
CA GLY A 192 -31.08 -5.09 -2.22
C GLY A 192 -31.92 -5.94 -1.27
N ALA A 193 -32.64 -5.27 -0.36
CA ALA A 193 -33.58 -5.93 0.53
C ALA A 193 -34.75 -6.57 -0.26
N GLU A 194 -35.07 -6.03 -1.43
CA GLU A 194 -36.10 -6.48 -2.36
C GLU A 194 -35.83 -7.90 -2.85
N GLY A 195 -34.58 -8.18 -3.22
CA GLY A 195 -34.11 -9.51 -3.59
C GLY A 195 -33.93 -10.47 -2.42
N MET A 196 -34.21 -10.05 -1.18
CA MET A 196 -34.06 -10.83 0.06
C MET A 196 -35.38 -11.04 0.83
N LYS A 197 -36.53 -10.53 0.35
CA LYS A 197 -37.88 -10.72 0.95
C LYS A 197 -38.48 -12.13 0.76
N LYS A 198 -38.81 -12.84 1.84
CA LYS A 198 -39.57 -14.11 1.79
C LYS A 198 -40.77 -14.01 0.85
N ASN A 199 -40.94 -14.99 -0.05
CA ASN A 199 -42.08 -15.01 -0.96
C ASN A 199 -43.41 -15.26 -0.21
N SER A 200 -44.54 -15.14 -0.91
CA SER A 200 -45.90 -15.36 -0.40
C SER A 200 -46.16 -16.77 0.17
N ARG A 201 -45.22 -17.71 0.03
CA ARG A 201 -45.26 -19.07 0.61
C ARG A 201 -44.31 -19.25 1.80
N ASN A 202 -43.81 -18.16 2.37
CA ASN A 202 -42.97 -18.13 3.58
C ASN A 202 -41.65 -18.95 3.46
N LYS A 203 -41.18 -19.21 2.23
CA LYS A 203 -39.88 -19.85 2.00
C LYS A 203 -38.76 -18.77 2.01
N PRO A 204 -37.63 -19.00 2.68
CA PRO A 204 -36.47 -18.11 2.58
C PRO A 204 -36.01 -17.99 1.12
N ILE A 205 -35.43 -16.86 0.72
CA ILE A 205 -34.76 -16.67 -0.58
C ILE A 205 -33.42 -17.42 -0.63
N ILE A 206 -33.47 -18.71 -0.33
CA ILE A 206 -32.43 -19.67 -0.72
C ILE A 206 -32.42 -19.79 -2.26
N GLN A 207 -33.53 -19.47 -2.92
CA GLN A 207 -33.71 -19.65 -4.36
C GLN A 207 -32.91 -18.65 -5.22
N VAL A 208 -32.81 -17.35 -4.88
CA VAL A 208 -31.99 -16.41 -5.69
C VAL A 208 -30.51 -16.79 -5.65
N LEU A 209 -30.02 -17.26 -4.51
CA LEU A 209 -28.64 -17.77 -4.36
C LEU A 209 -28.40 -19.00 -5.25
N GLU A 210 -29.37 -19.91 -5.32
CA GLU A 210 -29.33 -21.06 -6.22
C GLU A 210 -29.31 -20.64 -7.70
N LEU A 211 -30.08 -19.60 -8.07
CA LEU A 211 -30.13 -19.08 -9.44
C LEU A 211 -28.82 -18.39 -9.86
N MET A 212 -28.10 -17.78 -8.92
CA MET A 212 -26.81 -17.15 -9.19
C MET A 212 -25.68 -18.15 -9.40
N ASN A 213 -25.86 -19.44 -9.09
CA ASN A 213 -24.80 -20.45 -9.20
C ASN A 213 -24.15 -20.49 -10.59
N ASN A 214 -24.93 -20.31 -11.66
CA ASN A 214 -24.38 -20.27 -13.02
C ASN A 214 -23.48 -19.04 -13.25
N TRP A 215 -23.82 -17.89 -12.67
CA TRP A 215 -22.98 -16.68 -12.76
C TRP A 215 -21.68 -16.87 -11.98
N PHE A 216 -21.76 -17.42 -10.76
CA PHE A 216 -20.59 -17.74 -9.95
C PHE A 216 -19.69 -18.76 -10.62
N TYR A 217 -20.25 -19.81 -11.23
CA TYR A 217 -19.46 -20.81 -11.95
C TYR A 217 -18.71 -20.19 -13.12
N GLN A 218 -19.34 -19.32 -13.91
CA GLN A 218 -18.70 -18.63 -15.04
C GLN A 218 -17.54 -17.73 -14.57
N ILE A 219 -17.75 -16.99 -13.48
CA ILE A 219 -16.70 -16.16 -12.89
C ILE A 219 -15.57 -17.04 -12.36
N TRP A 220 -15.90 -18.13 -11.66
CA TRP A 220 -14.93 -19.08 -11.13
C TRP A 220 -14.05 -19.66 -12.23
N CYS A 221 -14.65 -20.15 -13.32
CA CYS A 221 -13.92 -20.61 -14.49
C CYS A 221 -12.99 -19.54 -15.07
N GLY A 222 -13.47 -18.29 -15.15
CA GLY A 222 -12.65 -17.15 -15.60
C GLY A 222 -11.44 -16.91 -14.70
N ILE A 223 -11.61 -16.99 -13.38
CA ILE A 223 -10.53 -16.87 -12.41
C ILE A 223 -9.55 -18.06 -12.56
N THR A 224 -10.03 -19.30 -12.64
CA THR A 224 -9.18 -20.49 -12.83
C THR A 224 -8.36 -20.39 -14.12
N MET A 225 -8.97 -19.94 -15.23
CA MET A 225 -8.25 -19.72 -16.49
C MET A 225 -7.24 -18.58 -16.42
N LYS A 226 -7.49 -17.57 -15.59
CA LYS A 226 -6.50 -16.52 -15.31
C LYS A 226 -5.32 -17.08 -14.52
N VAL A 227 -5.57 -17.85 -13.46
CA VAL A 227 -4.52 -18.51 -12.66
C VAL A 227 -3.59 -19.35 -13.55
N LYS A 228 -4.14 -20.16 -14.46
CA LYS A 228 -3.33 -20.95 -15.41
C LYS A 228 -2.45 -20.08 -16.32
N ARG A 229 -2.98 -18.95 -16.80
CA ARG A 229 -2.21 -18.01 -17.64
C ARG A 229 -1.11 -17.31 -16.86
N ASP A 230 -1.43 -16.87 -15.64
CA ASP A 230 -0.48 -16.21 -14.75
C ASP A 230 0.66 -17.17 -14.37
N GLN A 231 0.35 -18.46 -14.16
CA GLN A 231 1.35 -19.50 -13.90
C GLN A 231 2.31 -19.67 -15.09
N ALA A 232 1.78 -19.81 -16.30
CA ALA A 232 2.61 -19.93 -17.51
C ALA A 232 3.47 -18.67 -17.75
N ALA A 233 2.93 -17.48 -17.44
CA ALA A 233 3.68 -16.23 -17.54
C ALA A 233 4.81 -16.14 -16.50
N MET A 234 4.56 -16.61 -15.27
CA MET A 234 5.55 -16.69 -14.20
C MET A 234 6.68 -17.65 -14.57
N GLU A 235 6.38 -18.87 -15.01
CA GLU A 235 7.38 -19.87 -15.43
C GLU A 235 8.27 -19.34 -16.57
N LYS A 236 7.68 -18.63 -17.54
CA LYS A 236 8.44 -17.95 -18.59
C LYS A 236 9.36 -16.86 -18.02
N LEU A 237 8.87 -16.09 -17.06
CA LEU A 237 9.61 -14.99 -16.45
C LEU A 237 10.76 -15.49 -15.56
N GLU A 238 10.62 -16.64 -14.90
CA GLU A 238 11.70 -17.33 -14.18
C GLU A 238 12.88 -17.63 -15.10
N VAL A 239 12.61 -18.23 -16.26
CA VAL A 239 13.63 -18.57 -17.27
C VAL A 239 14.31 -17.30 -17.79
N GLU A 240 13.55 -16.27 -18.13
CA GLU A 240 14.09 -15.00 -18.63
C GLU A 240 14.94 -14.27 -17.58
N THR A 241 14.51 -14.27 -16.32
CA THR A 241 15.23 -13.63 -15.21
C THR A 241 16.55 -14.36 -14.93
N ALA A 242 16.54 -15.69 -14.91
CA ALA A 242 17.74 -16.50 -14.76
C ALA A 242 18.74 -16.29 -15.91
N ALA A 243 18.24 -16.20 -17.16
CA ALA A 243 19.07 -15.93 -18.33
C ALA A 243 19.76 -14.56 -18.27
N LEU A 244 19.06 -13.51 -17.81
CA LEU A 244 19.65 -12.18 -17.65
C LEU A 244 20.75 -12.16 -16.60
N LEU A 245 20.54 -12.84 -15.47
CA LEU A 245 21.56 -12.92 -14.43
C LEU A 245 22.81 -13.66 -14.93
N LYS A 246 22.63 -14.80 -15.61
CA LYS A 246 23.75 -15.55 -16.22
C LYS A 246 24.49 -14.73 -17.28
N LYS A 247 23.77 -13.94 -18.07
CA LYS A 247 24.36 -13.01 -19.05
C LYS A 247 25.21 -11.94 -18.36
N PHE A 248 24.75 -11.43 -17.22
CA PHE A 248 25.48 -10.45 -16.42
C PHE A 248 26.74 -11.05 -15.77
N GLU A 249 26.68 -12.31 -15.29
CA GLU A 249 27.82 -13.04 -14.71
C GLU A 249 28.95 -13.34 -15.73
N GLY A 250 28.60 -13.48 -17.01
CA GLY A 250 29.51 -13.83 -18.10
C GLY A 250 30.05 -12.64 -18.91
N GLU A 251 30.16 -12.79 -20.23
CA GLU A 251 30.74 -11.79 -21.15
C GLU A 251 29.83 -10.56 -21.39
N GLY A 252 28.61 -10.56 -20.85
CA GLY A 252 27.61 -9.50 -21.03
C GLY A 252 27.53 -8.49 -19.88
N ARG A 253 28.64 -8.24 -19.17
CA ARG A 253 28.73 -7.26 -18.06
C ARG A 253 28.33 -5.86 -18.55
N ASN A 254 27.10 -5.49 -18.24
CA ASN A 254 26.50 -4.22 -18.64
C ASN A 254 25.46 -3.79 -17.59
N PRO A 255 25.49 -2.54 -17.09
CA PRO A 255 24.49 -2.01 -16.15
C PRO A 255 23.06 -2.18 -16.64
N ALA A 256 22.81 -2.03 -17.95
CA ALA A 256 21.48 -2.20 -18.54
C ALA A 256 20.96 -3.65 -18.42
N THR A 257 21.84 -4.65 -18.56
CA THR A 257 21.49 -6.07 -18.34
C THR A 257 21.08 -6.31 -16.89
N PHE A 258 21.81 -5.70 -15.94
CA PHE A 258 21.52 -5.84 -14.52
C PHE A 258 20.22 -5.14 -14.11
N ARG A 259 19.95 -3.92 -14.60
CA ARG A 259 18.66 -3.24 -14.39
C ARG A 259 17.50 -4.02 -15.00
N ALA A 260 17.70 -4.62 -16.18
CA ALA A 260 16.70 -5.51 -16.78
C ALA A 260 16.42 -6.74 -15.91
N TYR A 261 17.45 -7.32 -15.28
CA TYR A 261 17.30 -8.37 -14.28
C TYR A 261 16.49 -7.88 -13.08
N LEU A 262 16.85 -6.74 -12.46
CA LEU A 262 16.11 -6.19 -11.31
C LEU A 262 14.63 -5.97 -11.64
N LYS A 263 14.33 -5.36 -12.80
CA LYS A 263 12.96 -5.12 -13.27
C LYS A 263 12.16 -6.39 -13.44
N LYS A 264 12.70 -7.40 -14.15
CA LYS A 264 12.00 -8.68 -14.35
C LYS A 264 11.87 -9.44 -13.04
N SER A 265 12.87 -9.36 -12.18
CA SER A 265 12.81 -9.97 -10.86
C SER A 265 11.73 -9.35 -9.98
N LYS A 266 11.55 -8.02 -10.00
CA LYS A 266 10.45 -7.34 -9.30
C LYS A 266 9.09 -7.83 -9.79
N MET A 267 8.94 -8.03 -11.11
CA MET A 267 7.72 -8.60 -11.68
C MET A 267 7.50 -10.06 -11.26
N LEU A 268 8.57 -10.86 -11.20
CA LEU A 268 8.50 -12.27 -10.77
C LEU A 268 8.08 -12.38 -9.30
N MET A 269 8.62 -11.53 -8.43
CA MET A 269 8.24 -11.51 -7.02
C MET A 269 6.77 -11.18 -6.80
N ARG A 270 6.19 -10.29 -7.62
CA ARG A 270 4.74 -10.02 -7.59
C ARG A 270 3.92 -11.25 -7.93
N TYR A 271 4.35 -12.08 -8.88
CA TYR A 271 3.67 -13.36 -9.14
C TYR A 271 3.75 -14.28 -7.92
N TYR A 272 4.92 -14.44 -7.31
CA TYR A 272 5.03 -15.27 -6.10
C TYR A 272 4.15 -14.76 -4.94
N GLN A 273 4.07 -13.44 -4.74
CA GLN A 273 3.17 -12.83 -3.76
C GLN A 273 1.70 -13.10 -4.10
N ASP A 274 1.33 -12.98 -5.38
CA ASP A 274 -0.03 -13.24 -5.86
C ASP A 274 -0.48 -14.69 -5.68
N PHE A 275 0.44 -15.65 -5.82
CA PHE A 275 0.15 -17.07 -5.63
C PHE A 275 0.16 -17.49 -4.16
N GLY A 276 1.12 -17.02 -3.36
CA GLY A 276 1.16 -17.29 -1.92
C GLY A 276 1.32 -18.76 -1.51
N ASP A 277 1.62 -19.67 -2.45
CA ASP A 277 1.89 -21.08 -2.17
C ASP A 277 3.26 -21.26 -1.49
N LYS A 278 3.46 -22.41 -0.84
CA LYS A 278 4.72 -22.73 -0.13
C LYS A 278 5.98 -22.53 -1.01
N PRO A 279 6.03 -23.06 -2.25
CA PRO A 279 7.14 -22.77 -3.18
C PRO A 279 7.36 -21.28 -3.42
N SER A 280 6.29 -20.51 -3.62
CA SER A 280 6.38 -19.07 -3.87
C SER A 280 6.87 -18.29 -2.65
N ILE A 281 6.42 -18.65 -1.44
CA ILE A 281 6.93 -18.05 -0.18
C ILE A 281 8.43 -18.33 -0.01
N GLU A 282 8.86 -19.55 -0.30
CA GLU A 282 10.29 -19.91 -0.22
C GLU A 282 11.11 -19.18 -1.29
N ALA A 283 10.60 -19.07 -2.51
CA ALA A 283 11.23 -18.31 -3.58
C ALA A 283 11.38 -16.82 -3.24
N ILE A 284 10.40 -16.20 -2.57
CA ILE A 284 10.50 -14.81 -2.08
C ILE A 284 11.62 -14.69 -1.02
N LYS A 285 11.73 -15.62 -0.08
CA LYS A 285 12.79 -15.62 0.95
C LYS A 285 14.17 -15.80 0.33
N GLU A 286 14.32 -16.75 -0.59
CA GLU A 286 15.56 -16.98 -1.32
C GLU A 286 15.95 -15.72 -2.10
N HIS A 287 14.99 -15.11 -2.80
CA HIS A 287 15.22 -13.92 -3.57
C HIS A 287 15.63 -12.71 -2.71
N ARG A 288 14.97 -12.51 -1.57
CA ARG A 288 15.33 -11.46 -0.60
C ARG A 288 16.75 -11.66 -0.08
N THR A 289 17.10 -12.89 0.28
CA THR A 289 18.46 -13.24 0.73
C THR A 289 19.48 -12.93 -0.36
N LYS A 290 19.16 -13.27 -1.61
CA LYS A 290 20.00 -12.98 -2.76
C LYS A 290 20.19 -11.48 -3.00
N LEU A 291 19.12 -10.68 -2.90
CA LEU A 291 19.21 -9.21 -3.02
C LEU A 291 19.99 -8.57 -1.88
N ASP A 292 19.85 -9.04 -0.63
CA ASP A 292 20.67 -8.54 0.48
C ASP A 292 22.15 -8.88 0.29
N ASN A 293 22.46 -10.09 -0.19
CA ASN A 293 23.84 -10.45 -0.54
C ASN A 293 24.39 -9.60 -1.70
N ILE A 294 23.57 -9.27 -2.71
CA ILE A 294 23.93 -8.34 -3.79
C ILE A 294 24.20 -6.94 -3.23
N ARG A 295 23.34 -6.44 -2.35
CA ARG A 295 23.51 -5.13 -1.67
C ARG A 295 24.82 -5.07 -0.90
N LYS A 296 25.12 -6.11 -0.10
CA LYS A 296 26.39 -6.23 0.64
C LYS A 296 27.60 -6.23 -0.30
N ALA A 297 27.51 -6.97 -1.41
CA ALA A 297 28.59 -7.03 -2.39
C ALA A 297 28.80 -5.71 -3.13
N LEU A 298 27.75 -4.92 -3.38
CA LEU A 298 27.87 -3.57 -3.97
C LEU A 298 28.49 -2.56 -3.00
N ALA A 299 28.25 -2.72 -1.69
CA ALA A 299 28.77 -1.82 -0.66
C ALA A 299 30.27 -2.03 -0.33
N MET A 300 30.89 -3.13 -0.77
CA MET A 300 32.31 -3.40 -0.54
C MET A 300 33.18 -2.51 -1.45
N LYS A 301 33.94 -1.58 -0.86
CA LYS A 301 35.03 -0.84 -1.51
C LYS A 301 36.32 -1.68 -1.56
N GLU A 302 37.23 -1.34 -2.47
CA GLU A 302 38.44 -2.07 -2.92
C GLU A 302 39.42 -2.62 -1.86
N ASP A 303 39.20 -2.43 -0.56
CA ASP A 303 40.06 -3.00 0.47
C ASP A 303 39.66 -4.46 0.77
N GLY A 304 40.37 -5.36 0.09
CA GLY A 304 40.17 -6.81 0.01
C GLY A 304 40.20 -7.60 1.33
N THR A 305 39.24 -7.35 2.21
CA THR A 305 38.82 -8.33 3.23
C THR A 305 37.37 -8.72 2.94
N ALA A 306 37.22 -9.78 2.15
CA ALA A 306 35.93 -10.45 2.04
C ALA A 306 35.64 -11.10 3.40
N GLU A 307 34.62 -10.62 4.12
CA GLU A 307 33.96 -11.49 5.09
C GLU A 307 33.58 -12.79 4.38
N GLU A 308 34.02 -13.92 4.94
CA GLU A 308 33.88 -15.27 4.36
C GLU A 308 32.41 -15.72 4.16
N ASP A 309 31.42 -14.89 4.50
CA ASP A 309 30.01 -15.28 4.62
C ASP A 309 29.07 -14.81 3.48
N ILE A 310 29.54 -14.06 2.47
CA ILE A 310 28.66 -13.68 1.34
C ILE A 310 28.45 -14.86 0.39
N LYS A 311 27.31 -15.55 0.53
CA LYS A 311 26.86 -16.65 -0.34
C LYS A 311 26.41 -16.16 -1.73
N LEU A 312 27.36 -15.69 -2.56
CA LEU A 312 27.17 -15.44 -4.00
C LEU A 312 28.21 -16.21 -4.82
N SER A 313 27.89 -16.51 -6.09
CA SER A 313 28.85 -17.10 -7.03
C SER A 313 30.05 -16.16 -7.23
N SER A 314 31.25 -16.73 -7.44
CA SER A 314 32.47 -15.95 -7.67
C SER A 314 32.35 -15.05 -8.91
N ALA A 315 31.68 -15.54 -9.96
CA ALA A 315 31.40 -14.80 -11.19
C ALA A 315 30.48 -13.58 -10.95
N LEU A 316 29.44 -13.73 -10.11
CA LEU A 316 28.55 -12.63 -9.77
C LEU A 316 29.25 -11.58 -8.91
N ARG A 317 30.05 -11.99 -7.92
CA ARG A 317 30.84 -11.05 -7.09
C ARG A 317 31.76 -10.21 -7.95
N ALA A 318 32.52 -10.83 -8.87
CA ALA A 318 33.40 -10.12 -9.78
C ALA A 318 32.65 -9.11 -10.67
N SER A 319 31.43 -9.44 -11.09
CA SER A 319 30.59 -8.58 -11.92
C SER A 319 29.95 -7.42 -11.14
N LEU A 320 29.64 -7.62 -9.85
CA LEU A 320 29.14 -6.58 -8.95
C LEU A 320 30.24 -5.60 -8.53
N VAL A 321 31.46 -6.07 -8.27
CA VAL A 321 32.63 -5.21 -8.04
C VAL A 321 32.94 -4.37 -9.28
N TRP A 322 32.82 -4.95 -10.47
CA TRP A 322 32.91 -4.17 -11.70
C TRP A 322 31.83 -3.07 -11.76
N LEU A 323 30.61 -3.36 -11.32
CA LEU A 323 29.50 -2.41 -11.32
C LEU A 323 29.68 -1.29 -10.28
N SER A 324 30.29 -1.57 -9.13
CA SER A 324 30.55 -0.57 -8.08
C SER A 324 31.57 0.49 -8.48
N THR A 325 32.44 0.18 -9.45
CA THR A 325 33.39 1.16 -10.03
C THR A 325 32.78 2.08 -11.10
N GLN A 326 31.51 1.87 -11.47
CA GLN A 326 30.84 2.68 -12.48
C GLN A 326 30.15 3.90 -11.85
N ALA A 327 30.08 5.02 -12.58
CA ALA A 327 29.39 6.25 -12.15
C ALA A 327 27.88 6.07 -11.86
N GLN A 328 27.29 4.92 -12.21
CA GLN A 328 25.89 4.58 -11.97
C GLN A 328 25.67 3.71 -10.71
N HIS A 329 26.71 3.47 -9.91
CA HIS A 329 26.67 2.64 -8.71
C HIS A 329 25.54 3.03 -7.75
N ASP A 330 25.46 4.30 -7.37
CA ASP A 330 24.52 4.77 -6.35
C ASP A 330 23.07 4.54 -6.78
N SER A 331 22.75 4.87 -8.04
CA SER A 331 21.42 4.62 -8.63
C SER A 331 21.03 3.13 -8.62
N ILE A 332 21.97 2.22 -8.81
CA ILE A 332 21.67 0.77 -8.80
C ILE A 332 21.56 0.24 -7.38
N SER A 333 22.40 0.75 -6.47
CA SER A 333 22.32 0.45 -5.04
C SER A 333 20.96 0.87 -4.46
N ASP A 334 20.46 2.04 -4.85
CA ASP A 334 19.14 2.54 -4.49
C ASP A 334 18.01 1.66 -5.06
N GLU A 335 18.08 1.28 -6.33
CA GLU A 335 17.09 0.35 -6.95
C GLU A 335 17.03 -1.00 -6.21
N VAL A 336 18.19 -1.54 -5.78
CA VAL A 336 18.26 -2.79 -5.00
C VAL A 336 17.66 -2.59 -3.60
N CYS A 337 17.96 -1.48 -2.93
CA CYS A 337 17.39 -1.15 -1.62
C CYS A 337 15.86 -0.98 -1.71
N GLU A 338 15.36 -0.24 -2.70
CA GLU A 338 13.92 -0.06 -2.95
C GLU A 338 13.24 -1.42 -3.18
N GLN A 339 13.86 -2.30 -3.96
CA GLN A 339 13.30 -3.62 -4.21
C GLN A 339 13.24 -4.47 -2.93
N ILE A 340 14.29 -4.49 -2.11
CA ILE A 340 14.28 -5.18 -0.79
C ILE A 340 13.17 -4.62 0.10
N HIS A 341 12.97 -3.29 0.12
CA HIS A 341 11.89 -2.66 0.87
C HIS A 341 10.51 -3.04 0.33
N SER A 342 10.32 -3.09 -0.99
CA SER A 342 9.06 -3.50 -1.60
C SER A 342 8.68 -4.96 -1.28
N LEU A 343 9.66 -5.84 -1.11
CA LEU A 343 9.43 -7.24 -0.72
C LEU A 343 9.12 -7.42 0.78
N ALA A 344 9.38 -6.40 1.60
CA ALA A 344 9.03 -6.37 3.00
C ALA A 344 7.64 -5.75 3.27
N ASN A 345 7.06 -5.09 2.25
CA ASN A 345 5.83 -4.31 2.37
C ASN A 345 4.69 -4.97 1.58
N ASP A 346 3.68 -5.45 2.30
CA ASP A 346 2.38 -5.79 1.72
C ASP A 346 1.72 -4.47 1.26
N GLU A 347 1.65 -4.20 -0.05
CA GLU A 347 0.89 -3.07 -0.59
C GLU A 347 -0.61 -3.39 -0.51
N PHE A 348 -1.39 -2.59 0.24
CA PHE A 348 -2.84 -2.75 0.34
C PHE A 348 -3.57 -1.90 -0.72
N GLU A 349 -4.54 -2.49 -1.44
CA GLU A 349 -5.40 -1.76 -2.38
C GLU A 349 -6.44 -0.90 -1.63
N LEU A 350 -6.58 0.37 -2.04
CA LEU A 350 -7.55 1.32 -1.50
C LEU A 350 -8.79 1.50 -2.39
N PRO A 351 -9.97 1.83 -1.82
CA PRO A 351 -11.14 2.24 -2.57
C PRO A 351 -10.85 3.42 -3.53
N ALA A 352 -11.66 3.57 -4.57
CA ALA A 352 -11.54 4.68 -5.50
C ALA A 352 -11.84 6.02 -4.80
N LEU A 353 -10.95 7.01 -4.98
CA LEU A 353 -11.18 8.39 -4.52
C LEU A 353 -12.18 9.10 -5.44
N ASP A 354 -13.12 9.81 -4.83
CA ASP A 354 -13.95 10.80 -5.50
C ASP A 354 -13.22 12.16 -5.47
N LEU A 355 -12.55 12.50 -6.56
CA LEU A 355 -11.78 13.75 -6.72
C LEU A 355 -12.67 14.94 -7.16
N ALA A 356 -14.00 14.78 -7.19
CA ALA A 356 -14.89 15.82 -7.70
C ALA A 356 -14.97 17.09 -6.84
N SER A 357 -14.40 17.09 -5.62
CA SER A 357 -14.58 18.17 -4.63
C SER A 357 -13.36 19.08 -4.41
N VAL A 358 -12.18 18.82 -4.99
CA VAL A 358 -10.96 19.60 -4.71
C VAL A 358 -10.71 20.64 -5.81
N SER A 359 -10.87 21.93 -5.47
CA SER A 359 -10.52 23.05 -6.35
C SER A 359 -9.01 23.29 -6.35
N LEU A 360 -8.32 22.91 -7.43
CA LEU A 360 -6.88 23.16 -7.60
C LEU A 360 -6.53 24.66 -7.72
N ASN A 361 -7.51 25.52 -7.97
CA ASN A 361 -7.31 26.96 -8.16
C ASN A 361 -7.06 27.71 -6.84
N GLU A 362 -7.31 27.06 -5.69
CA GLU A 362 -7.09 27.63 -4.34
C GLU A 362 -5.76 27.15 -3.71
N TRP A 363 -4.90 26.48 -4.48
CA TRP A 363 -3.61 25.99 -3.98
C TRP A 363 -2.59 27.12 -3.87
N GLU A 364 -2.17 27.43 -2.65
CA GLU A 364 -1.12 28.41 -2.32
C GLU A 364 0.19 27.71 -1.90
N SER A 365 1.31 28.42 -1.98
CA SER A 365 2.63 27.92 -1.56
C SER A 365 2.75 27.82 -0.03
N GLY A 366 1.92 28.56 0.70
CA GLY A 366 1.85 28.56 2.16
C GLY A 366 2.89 29.44 2.84
N VAL A 367 3.71 30.18 2.09
CA VAL A 367 4.78 31.08 2.60
C VAL A 367 4.60 32.55 2.18
N GLU A 368 3.44 32.91 1.65
CA GLU A 368 3.11 34.24 1.11
C GLU A 368 3.31 35.36 2.14
N ALA A 369 3.05 35.05 3.42
CA ALA A 369 3.21 36.01 4.53
C ALA A 369 4.67 36.47 4.76
N TRP A 370 5.66 35.69 4.29
CA TRP A 370 7.09 35.98 4.48
C TRP A 370 7.81 36.39 3.19
N GLU A 371 7.16 36.29 2.03
CA GLU A 371 7.80 36.55 0.72
C GLU A 371 8.42 37.95 0.63
N LYS A 372 7.83 38.94 1.32
CA LYS A 372 8.27 40.34 1.31
C LYS A 372 9.23 40.70 2.43
N LEU A 373 9.47 39.81 3.38
CA LEU A 373 10.30 40.09 4.56
C LEU A 373 11.79 39.98 4.22
N GLN A 374 12.58 40.91 4.72
CA GLN A 374 14.04 40.87 4.64
C GLN A 374 14.62 39.89 5.66
N VAL A 375 15.87 39.46 5.47
CA VAL A 375 16.58 38.53 6.37
C VAL A 375 16.56 39.02 7.83
N SER A 376 16.84 40.30 8.06
CA SER A 376 16.81 40.91 9.39
C SER A 376 15.41 40.86 10.04
N GLU A 377 14.36 41.00 9.25
CA GLU A 377 12.98 40.90 9.70
C GLU A 377 12.60 39.46 10.07
N LEU A 378 13.13 38.46 9.36
CA LEU A 378 12.95 37.04 9.69
C LEU A 378 13.67 36.68 10.99
N TYR A 379 14.91 37.16 11.21
CA TYR A 379 15.60 36.99 12.50
C TYR A 379 14.81 37.63 13.64
N ARG A 380 14.29 38.86 13.43
CA ARG A 380 13.43 39.54 14.42
C ARG A 380 12.13 38.77 14.67
N TYR A 381 11.52 38.18 13.63
CA TYR A 381 10.35 37.32 13.75
C TYR A 381 10.63 36.14 14.68
N LEU A 382 11.78 35.49 14.52
CA LEU A 382 12.25 34.40 15.38
C LEU A 382 12.73 34.87 16.77
N GLY A 383 12.80 36.18 17.02
CA GLY A 383 13.34 36.74 18.26
C GLY A 383 14.84 36.49 18.44
N LEU A 384 15.56 36.38 17.32
CA LEU A 384 16.99 36.12 17.25
C LEU A 384 17.75 37.35 16.74
N ASP A 385 19.04 37.36 17.00
CA ASP A 385 19.97 38.40 16.56
C ASP A 385 20.71 37.92 15.30
N GLU A 386 20.59 38.65 14.19
CA GLU A 386 21.21 38.31 12.91
C GLU A 386 22.74 38.23 13.00
N GLU A 387 23.36 38.97 13.92
CA GLU A 387 24.81 38.95 14.09
C GLU A 387 25.31 37.66 14.73
N LYS A 388 24.44 36.94 15.44
CA LYS A 388 24.76 35.72 16.18
C LYS A 388 24.43 34.46 15.36
N PRO A 389 25.15 33.35 15.58
CA PRO A 389 24.71 32.07 15.04
C PRO A 389 23.33 31.71 15.60
N LEU A 390 22.61 30.85 14.89
CA LEU A 390 21.40 30.25 15.45
C LEU A 390 21.71 29.60 16.81
N PRO A 391 20.74 29.58 17.75
CA PRO A 391 20.94 28.92 19.03
C PRO A 391 21.50 27.52 18.85
N PHE A 392 22.56 27.19 19.60
CA PHE A 392 23.21 25.88 19.61
C PHE A 392 23.90 25.46 18.30
N PHE A 393 24.00 26.34 17.31
CA PHE A 393 24.74 26.08 16.07
C PHE A 393 26.22 26.45 16.21
N ASN A 394 27.05 25.71 15.47
CA ASN A 394 28.44 26.09 15.22
C ASN A 394 28.49 27.45 14.51
N LYS A 395 29.49 28.28 14.86
CA LYS A 395 29.65 29.60 14.23
C LYS A 395 30.11 29.50 12.77
N TYR A 396 31.00 28.55 12.47
CA TYR A 396 31.61 28.39 11.16
C TYR A 396 31.42 26.95 10.65
N ILE A 397 31.46 26.79 9.32
CA ILE A 397 31.55 25.49 8.65
C ILE A 397 32.82 25.42 7.80
N ASP A 398 33.42 24.24 7.74
CA ASP A 398 34.51 23.91 6.82
C ASP A 398 33.94 23.62 5.41
N LEU A 399 34.51 24.23 4.38
CA LEU A 399 34.16 24.01 2.97
C LEU A 399 34.78 22.73 2.41
N ALA A 400 35.88 22.25 2.99
CA ALA A 400 36.58 21.08 2.50
C ALA A 400 35.85 19.76 2.81
N ASP A 401 34.86 19.80 3.72
CA ASP A 401 34.01 18.68 4.15
C ASP A 401 34.78 17.38 4.50
N SER A 402 36.06 17.53 4.85
CA SER A 402 37.00 16.41 4.97
C SER A 402 37.18 15.92 6.41
N ARG A 403 36.56 16.61 7.39
CA ARG A 403 36.78 16.38 8.82
C ARG A 403 35.50 16.65 9.62
N ASP A 404 35.21 15.75 10.57
CA ASP A 404 34.08 15.86 11.48
C ASP A 404 34.29 16.99 12.51
N ALA A 405 33.32 17.92 12.60
CA ALA A 405 33.35 19.06 13.50
C ALA A 405 33.31 18.65 14.98
N TRP A 406 32.69 17.50 15.30
CA TRP A 406 32.65 17.00 16.67
C TRP A 406 33.97 16.33 17.08
N ALA A 407 34.60 15.57 16.17
CA ALA A 407 35.93 15.01 16.40
C ALA A 407 37.03 16.09 16.51
N HIS A 408 36.84 17.23 15.83
CA HIS A 408 37.82 18.32 15.78
C HIS A 408 37.19 19.68 16.11
N PRO A 409 36.82 19.98 17.38
CA PRO A 409 36.16 21.23 17.77
C PRO A 409 36.94 22.51 17.41
N ALA A 410 38.28 22.42 17.37
CA ALA A 410 39.15 23.50 16.92
C ALA A 410 38.87 23.95 15.47
N LEU A 411 38.13 23.17 14.67
CA LEU A 411 37.69 23.56 13.33
C LEU A 411 36.56 24.61 13.34
N VAL A 412 35.84 24.76 14.46
CA VAL A 412 34.65 25.63 14.55
C VAL A 412 34.76 26.72 15.62
N GLU A 413 35.72 26.64 16.55
CA GLU A 413 35.79 27.53 17.73
C GLU A 413 36.72 28.77 17.58
N ALA A 414 37.86 28.68 16.90
CA ALA A 414 38.80 29.82 16.78
C ALA A 414 39.75 29.68 15.58
N ASP A 415 39.51 30.41 14.49
CA ASP A 415 40.56 30.83 13.54
C ASP A 415 40.01 31.89 12.57
N GLU A 416 40.03 33.16 12.99
CA GLU A 416 39.71 34.32 12.13
C GLU A 416 40.82 34.50 11.08
N GLY A 417 40.84 33.65 10.05
CA GLY A 417 41.86 33.72 9.00
C GLY A 417 41.94 32.53 8.04
N ASN A 418 41.21 31.45 8.29
CA ASN A 418 41.21 30.29 7.40
C ASN A 418 40.28 30.50 6.18
N PRO A 419 40.81 30.58 4.94
CA PRO A 419 40.00 30.82 3.74
C PRO A 419 39.02 29.69 3.40
N ASN A 420 39.18 28.52 4.01
CA ASN A 420 38.30 27.36 3.80
C ASN A 420 37.11 27.33 4.79
N ARG A 421 36.90 28.37 5.60
CA ARG A 421 35.78 28.45 6.54
C ARG A 421 34.82 29.56 6.16
N ILE A 422 33.52 29.25 6.17
CA ILE A 422 32.45 30.24 5.98
C ILE A 422 31.55 30.27 7.20
N LEU A 423 30.93 31.43 7.43
CA LEU A 423 29.98 31.62 8.52
C LEU A 423 28.75 30.73 8.27
N LEU A 424 28.35 29.95 9.28
CA LEU A 424 27.14 29.13 9.20
C LEU A 424 25.92 30.03 9.38
N ARG A 425 25.36 30.50 8.28
CA ARG A 425 24.11 31.25 8.27
C ARG A 425 23.11 30.63 7.31
N PRO A 426 21.85 30.45 7.74
CA PRO A 426 20.81 30.05 6.82
C PRO A 426 20.59 31.12 5.75
N HIS A 427 20.32 30.68 4.53
CA HIS A 427 19.84 31.56 3.47
C HIS A 427 18.41 32.04 3.74
N TRP A 428 17.99 33.09 3.05
CA TRP A 428 16.65 33.68 3.20
C TRP A 428 15.52 32.64 3.12
N HIS A 429 15.53 31.78 2.10
CA HIS A 429 14.48 30.75 1.94
C HIS A 429 14.49 29.73 3.07
N GLN A 430 15.64 29.44 3.66
CA GLN A 430 15.75 28.54 4.80
C GLN A 430 15.15 29.16 6.07
N LEU A 431 15.33 30.47 6.27
CA LEU A 431 14.70 31.21 7.37
C LEU A 431 13.18 31.28 7.21
N VAL A 432 12.69 31.51 5.98
CA VAL A 432 11.26 31.47 5.67
C VAL A 432 10.67 30.10 6.02
N GLY A 433 11.33 29.02 5.59
CA GLY A 433 10.93 27.65 5.93
C GLY A 433 10.90 27.40 7.44
N MET A 434 11.92 27.85 8.18
CA MET A 434 11.94 27.77 9.65
C MET A 434 10.78 28.53 10.31
N CYS A 435 10.50 29.76 9.88
CA CYS A 435 9.40 30.57 10.40
C CYS A 435 8.05 29.88 10.17
N LYS A 436 7.82 29.39 8.94
CA LYS A 436 6.59 28.67 8.59
C LYS A 436 6.43 27.39 9.40
N MET A 437 7.50 26.60 9.54
CA MET A 437 7.48 25.37 10.33
C MET A 437 7.15 25.65 11.78
N LEU A 438 7.77 26.67 12.40
CA LEU A 438 7.47 27.06 13.78
C LEU A 438 6.01 27.52 13.94
N ASP A 439 5.49 28.33 13.01
CA ASP A 439 4.09 28.75 13.04
C ASP A 439 3.11 27.58 13.02
N CYS A 440 3.32 26.64 12.09
CA CYS A 440 2.51 25.43 12.00
C CYS A 440 2.64 24.57 13.27
N LEU A 441 3.86 24.43 13.81
CA LEU A 441 4.09 23.65 15.02
C LEU A 441 3.40 24.25 16.25
N PHE A 442 3.44 25.56 16.44
CA PHE A 442 2.71 26.23 17.53
C PHE A 442 1.18 26.03 17.39
N ASP A 443 0.68 25.95 16.17
CA ASP A 443 -0.74 25.69 15.85
C ASP A 443 -1.11 24.19 15.86
N GLY A 444 -0.16 23.28 16.07
CA GLY A 444 -0.41 21.84 16.01
C GLY A 444 -0.70 21.30 14.59
N LYS A 445 -0.26 22.02 13.56
CA LYS A 445 -0.46 21.65 12.15
C LYS A 445 0.76 20.89 11.60
N PRO A 446 0.56 19.75 10.90
CA PRO A 446 1.65 19.05 10.23
C PRO A 446 2.20 19.86 9.06
N VAL A 447 3.46 19.62 8.69
CA VAL A 447 4.13 20.32 7.58
C VAL A 447 4.64 19.33 6.55
N LEU A 448 4.42 19.63 5.27
CA LEU A 448 5.07 18.97 4.15
C LEU A 448 6.00 19.96 3.44
N LEU A 449 7.31 19.78 3.57
CA LEU A 449 8.33 20.61 2.94
C LEU A 449 8.66 20.05 1.55
N MET A 450 8.19 20.76 0.52
CA MET A 450 8.28 20.37 -0.90
C MET A 450 9.42 21.08 -1.66
N ASP A 451 10.37 21.66 -0.93
CA ASP A 451 11.50 22.39 -1.50
C ASP A 451 12.37 21.49 -2.41
N GLY A 452 12.91 22.10 -3.47
CA GLY A 452 13.83 21.46 -4.41
C GLY A 452 15.04 20.80 -3.75
N VAL A 453 15.65 19.85 -4.48
CA VAL A 453 16.88 19.18 -4.05
C VAL A 453 18.01 20.22 -3.91
N GLY A 454 18.83 20.10 -2.87
CA GLY A 454 19.98 20.98 -2.63
C GLY A 454 19.67 22.33 -1.97
N LEU A 455 18.41 22.65 -1.64
CA LEU A 455 18.04 23.90 -0.96
C LEU A 455 18.35 23.90 0.56
N GLY A 456 18.87 22.80 1.10
CA GLY A 456 19.27 22.67 2.51
C GLY A 456 18.11 22.43 3.48
N LYS A 457 17.20 21.52 3.12
CA LYS A 457 16.06 21.12 3.97
C LYS A 457 16.50 20.61 5.35
N THR A 458 17.59 19.84 5.41
CA THR A 458 18.15 19.36 6.68
C THR A 458 18.50 20.51 7.61
N LEU A 459 19.18 21.55 7.10
CA LEU A 459 19.55 22.73 7.89
C LEU A 459 18.30 23.45 8.43
N GLN A 460 17.23 23.55 7.64
CA GLN A 460 15.97 24.15 8.09
C GLN A 460 15.39 23.39 9.29
N VAL A 461 15.26 22.06 9.17
CA VAL A 461 14.71 21.22 10.23
C VAL A 461 15.57 21.22 11.49
N VAL A 462 16.89 21.09 11.34
CA VAL A 462 17.82 21.11 12.48
C VAL A 462 17.76 22.47 13.19
N GLY A 463 17.61 23.56 12.42
CA GLY A 463 17.36 24.89 12.97
C GLY A 463 16.06 24.97 13.77
N VAL A 464 14.97 24.39 13.28
CA VAL A 464 13.69 24.32 14.01
C VAL A 464 13.84 23.54 15.32
N ILE A 465 14.50 22.37 15.31
CA ILE A 465 14.76 21.59 16.54
C ILE A 465 15.54 22.42 17.56
N ALA A 466 16.61 23.09 17.12
CA ALA A 466 17.43 23.92 17.99
C ALA A 466 16.67 25.14 18.55
N ILE A 467 15.84 25.80 17.72
CA ILE A 467 15.02 26.93 18.14
C ILE A 467 13.95 26.49 19.16
N LEU A 468 13.33 25.31 19.01
CA LEU A 468 12.37 24.79 19.99
C LEU A 468 13.01 24.56 21.36
N ALA A 469 14.21 23.96 21.41
CA ALA A 469 14.96 23.79 22.66
C ALA A 469 15.33 25.14 23.30
N TYR A 470 15.69 26.13 22.47
CA TYR A 470 16.01 27.49 22.92
C TYR A 470 14.76 28.19 23.47
N TYR A 471 13.65 28.15 22.74
CA TYR A 471 12.37 28.73 23.14
C TYR A 471 11.86 28.15 24.45
N ARG A 472 12.01 26.84 24.64
CA ARG A 472 11.68 26.17 25.90
C ARG A 472 12.44 26.78 27.08
N THR A 473 13.76 26.93 26.91
CA THR A 473 14.66 27.49 27.92
C THR A 473 14.29 28.93 28.24
N VAL A 474 14.11 29.77 27.21
CA VAL A 474 13.75 31.18 27.39
C VAL A 474 12.38 31.35 28.04
N LYS A 475 11.37 30.56 27.63
CA LYS A 475 10.03 30.60 28.23
C LYS A 475 10.07 30.17 29.70
N LYS A 476 10.89 29.18 30.05
CA LYS A 476 11.10 28.73 31.43
C LYS A 476 11.76 29.82 32.30
N GLU A 477 12.71 30.56 31.74
CA GLU A 477 13.46 31.60 32.48
C GLU A 477 12.73 32.95 32.53
N LYS A 478 12.08 33.35 31.45
CA LYS A 478 11.52 34.70 31.25
C LYS A 478 9.99 34.74 31.23
N GLY A 479 9.32 33.59 31.20
CA GLY A 479 7.86 33.49 31.14
C GLY A 479 7.23 33.80 29.78
N VAL A 480 8.01 34.20 28.77
CA VAL A 480 7.54 34.50 27.41
C VAL A 480 8.44 33.88 26.35
N PHE A 481 7.88 33.53 25.19
CA PHE A 481 8.68 33.09 24.05
C PHE A 481 9.35 34.28 23.34
N PRO A 482 10.43 34.06 22.59
CA PRO A 482 11.06 35.11 21.78
C PRO A 482 10.21 35.57 20.58
N GLY A 483 10.46 36.79 20.12
CA GLY A 483 10.01 37.27 18.81
C GLY A 483 8.49 37.35 18.65
N ALA A 484 8.01 36.96 17.48
CA ALA A 484 6.58 36.94 17.14
C ALA A 484 5.76 35.92 17.95
N PHE A 485 6.42 35.05 18.72
CA PHE A 485 5.78 34.00 19.52
C PHE A 485 5.52 34.42 20.97
N ALA A 486 5.92 35.63 21.39
CA ALA A 486 5.88 36.05 22.79
C ALA A 486 4.51 35.90 23.48
N GLU A 487 3.43 36.16 22.75
CA GLU A 487 2.04 36.07 23.23
C GLU A 487 1.36 34.74 22.90
N ARG A 488 2.07 33.79 22.28
CA ARG A 488 1.51 32.50 21.88
C ARG A 488 1.71 31.43 22.95
N LEU A 489 0.79 30.47 22.93
CA LEU A 489 0.89 29.20 23.64
C LEU A 489 1.33 28.12 22.66
N PHE A 490 2.02 27.08 23.15
CA PHE A 490 2.44 25.97 22.30
C PHE A 490 1.35 24.89 22.30
N GLN A 491 0.57 24.78 21.21
CA GLN A 491 -0.47 23.75 21.04
C GLN A 491 -1.43 23.64 22.23
N GLU A 492 -1.93 24.79 22.71
CA GLU A 492 -2.78 24.93 23.91
C GLU A 492 -2.06 24.74 25.27
N GLY A 493 -0.79 24.32 25.27
CA GLY A 493 0.06 24.26 26.46
C GLY A 493 0.84 25.57 26.74
N ASP A 494 1.26 25.78 27.99
CA ASP A 494 2.01 26.99 28.38
C ASP A 494 3.42 27.05 27.76
N ASN A 495 4.22 26.00 27.95
CA ASN A 495 5.57 25.91 27.40
C ASN A 495 5.70 24.66 26.51
N ILE A 496 6.72 24.65 25.65
CA ILE A 496 7.13 23.50 24.86
C ILE A 496 7.47 22.34 25.82
N PRO A 497 6.88 21.15 25.64
CA PRO A 497 7.10 20.01 26.53
C PRO A 497 8.55 19.51 26.41
N GLU A 498 9.07 18.94 27.49
CA GLU A 498 10.43 18.37 27.53
C GLU A 498 10.43 16.98 26.91
N LEU A 499 10.34 16.93 25.58
CA LEU A 499 10.29 15.70 24.79
C LEU A 499 11.38 15.71 23.72
N PRO A 500 11.87 14.53 23.29
CA PRO A 500 12.92 14.42 22.30
C PRO A 500 12.43 14.65 20.87
N SER A 501 13.36 14.92 19.96
CA SER A 501 13.07 14.97 18.51
C SER A 501 13.61 13.72 17.81
N MET A 502 12.99 13.35 16.70
CA MET A 502 13.41 12.22 15.87
C MET A 502 13.48 12.65 14.41
N ILE A 503 14.52 12.18 13.74
CA ILE A 503 14.70 12.32 12.30
C ILE A 503 14.76 10.91 11.70
N VAL A 504 13.81 10.61 10.83
CA VAL A 504 13.72 9.34 10.09
C VAL A 504 14.28 9.56 8.70
N VAL A 505 15.26 8.75 8.32
CA VAL A 505 15.96 8.85 7.03
C VAL A 505 16.05 7.51 6.32
N PRO A 506 16.19 7.49 4.98
CA PRO A 506 16.64 6.30 4.26
C PRO A 506 18.01 5.81 4.78
N PRO A 507 18.29 4.50 4.82
CA PRO A 507 19.58 3.98 5.27
C PRO A 507 20.79 4.55 4.51
N SER A 508 20.62 4.87 3.22
CA SER A 508 21.66 5.47 2.38
C SER A 508 22.02 6.89 2.79
N LEU A 509 21.07 7.67 3.30
CA LEU A 509 21.27 9.06 3.72
C LEU A 509 21.71 9.22 5.18
N ARG A 510 21.64 8.15 5.96
CA ARG A 510 21.93 8.18 7.40
C ARG A 510 23.31 8.77 7.73
N GLN A 511 24.37 8.34 7.04
CA GLN A 511 25.72 8.85 7.29
C GLN A 511 25.85 10.33 6.90
N GLN A 512 25.20 10.72 5.82
CA GLN A 512 25.19 12.11 5.36
C GLN A 512 24.48 13.01 6.38
N VAL A 513 23.30 12.61 6.86
CA VAL A 513 22.52 13.40 7.84
C VAL A 513 23.22 13.45 9.20
N GLU A 514 23.87 12.38 9.65
CA GLU A 514 24.72 12.40 10.85
C GLU A 514 25.85 13.44 10.71
N THR A 515 26.53 13.44 9.57
CA THR A 515 27.61 14.39 9.28
C THR A 515 27.10 15.82 9.25
N GLU A 516 25.94 16.06 8.63
CA GLU A 516 25.28 17.38 8.62
C GLU A 516 24.89 17.83 10.03
N LEU A 517 24.36 16.94 10.88
CA LEU A 517 24.05 17.25 12.27
C LEU A 517 25.30 17.66 13.06
N HIS A 518 26.41 16.92 12.92
CA HIS A 518 27.68 17.28 13.56
C HIS A 518 28.21 18.61 13.05
N ARG A 519 28.06 18.87 11.75
CA ARG A 519 28.48 20.10 11.10
C ARG A 519 27.70 21.31 11.61
N TYR A 520 26.39 21.17 11.83
CA TYR A 520 25.54 22.28 12.23
C TYR A 520 25.51 22.51 13.74
N LEU A 521 25.38 21.45 14.54
CA LEU A 521 25.17 21.56 15.98
C LEU A 521 26.48 21.61 16.76
N THR A 522 26.51 22.41 17.81
CA THR A 522 27.63 22.46 18.75
C THR A 522 27.70 21.18 19.57
N ARG A 523 28.91 20.60 19.64
CA ARG A 523 29.18 19.38 20.38
C ARG A 523 28.80 19.53 21.86
N GLY A 524 28.16 18.50 22.41
CA GLY A 524 27.78 18.44 23.83
C GLY A 524 26.52 19.22 24.20
N VAL A 525 25.91 19.92 23.22
CA VAL A 525 24.62 20.60 23.43
C VAL A 525 23.44 19.69 23.05
N PHE A 526 23.64 18.82 22.06
CA PHE A 526 22.68 17.78 21.68
C PHE A 526 23.35 16.42 21.72
N ASP A 527 22.59 15.39 22.11
CA ASP A 527 22.97 14.00 21.93
C ASP A 527 22.27 13.44 20.70
N ILE A 528 23.06 12.96 19.73
CA ILE A 528 22.57 12.31 18.51
C ILE A 528 22.72 10.81 18.69
N MET A 529 21.59 10.10 18.68
CA MET A 529 21.54 8.66 18.93
C MET A 529 21.07 7.93 17.69
N LEU A 530 21.92 7.07 17.14
CA LEU A 530 21.62 6.30 15.93
C LEU A 530 20.65 5.15 16.25
N TYR A 531 19.61 4.98 15.42
CA TYR A 531 18.58 3.95 15.62
C TYR A 531 18.39 3.10 14.34
N GLU A 532 19.01 1.92 14.34
CA GLU A 532 19.16 1.07 13.15
C GLU A 532 18.84 -0.41 13.40
N GLY A 533 18.68 -1.19 12.33
CA GLY A 533 18.51 -2.65 12.39
C GLY A 533 17.05 -3.11 12.60
N THR A 534 16.85 -4.21 13.33
CA THR A 534 15.54 -4.74 13.73
C THR A 534 15.32 -4.63 15.24
N VAL A 535 14.08 -4.81 15.70
CA VAL A 535 13.74 -4.84 17.14
C VAL A 535 14.65 -5.80 17.91
N VAL A 536 14.91 -6.98 17.34
CA VAL A 536 15.76 -8.01 17.97
C VAL A 536 17.21 -7.57 18.07
N SER A 537 17.78 -6.95 17.02
CA SER A 537 19.16 -6.46 17.06
C SER A 537 19.33 -5.25 17.98
N ARG A 538 18.24 -4.59 18.37
CA ARG A 538 18.20 -3.45 19.29
C ARG A 538 17.81 -3.81 20.72
N SER A 539 17.88 -5.10 21.08
CA SER A 539 17.64 -5.52 22.47
C SER A 539 18.53 -4.72 23.43
N GLY A 540 17.93 -4.05 24.42
CA GLY A 540 18.65 -3.22 25.39
C GLY A 540 19.09 -1.84 24.91
N TYR A 541 18.69 -1.40 23.70
CA TYR A 541 19.08 -0.08 23.17
C TYR A 541 18.71 1.07 24.09
N TRP A 542 17.48 1.04 24.64
CA TRP A 542 17.00 2.12 25.49
C TRP A 542 17.82 2.21 26.79
N GLU A 543 18.05 1.09 27.45
CA GLU A 543 18.84 1.05 28.69
C GLU A 543 20.32 1.40 28.46
N HIS A 544 20.92 0.93 27.36
CA HIS A 544 22.37 1.02 27.14
C HIS A 544 22.81 2.23 26.30
N THR A 545 21.90 2.87 25.58
CA THR A 545 22.21 4.02 24.73
C THR A 545 21.37 5.23 25.13
N TRP A 546 20.04 5.10 25.14
CA TRP A 546 19.14 6.23 25.40
C TRP A 546 19.25 6.76 26.84
N ASP A 547 19.13 5.88 27.83
CA ASP A 547 19.06 6.23 29.25
C ASP A 547 20.42 6.67 29.82
N ARG A 548 21.52 6.45 29.07
CA ARG A 548 22.86 6.91 29.46
C ARG A 548 23.09 8.40 29.20
N SER A 549 22.28 9.02 28.34
CA SER A 549 22.35 10.45 28.10
C SER A 549 22.00 11.21 29.38
N VAL A 550 22.84 12.20 29.72
CA VAL A 550 22.63 13.11 30.87
C VAL A 550 21.93 14.40 30.47
N LEU A 551 21.78 14.66 29.16
CA LEU A 551 21.10 15.84 28.65
C LEU A 551 19.57 15.69 28.80
N ASN A 552 18.86 16.80 28.96
CA ASN A 552 17.40 16.81 28.98
C ASN A 552 16.84 16.27 27.66
N GLU A 553 15.64 15.69 27.67
CA GLU A 553 15.09 15.03 26.48
C GLU A 553 14.93 15.99 25.29
N CYS A 554 14.64 17.27 25.51
CA CYS A 554 14.56 18.26 24.43
C CYS A 554 15.90 18.55 23.72
N HIS A 555 17.01 18.08 24.27
CA HIS A 555 18.35 18.12 23.69
C HIS A 555 18.79 16.77 23.09
N ARG A 556 17.86 15.81 22.96
CA ARG A 556 18.13 14.49 22.38
C ARG A 556 17.50 14.38 21.01
N ILE A 557 18.30 13.94 20.04
CA ILE A 557 17.86 13.66 18.67
C ILE A 557 18.06 12.17 18.39
N LEU A 558 16.97 11.45 18.12
CA LEU A 558 17.05 10.09 17.60
C LEU A 558 17.16 10.14 16.07
N LEU A 559 18.28 9.70 15.52
CA LEU A 559 18.45 9.54 14.06
C LEU A 559 18.11 8.10 13.68
N ALA A 560 16.87 7.89 13.23
CA ALA A 560 16.33 6.58 12.92
C ALA A 560 16.33 6.30 11.42
N THR A 561 16.51 5.03 11.05
CA THR A 561 16.33 4.61 9.65
C THR A 561 14.88 4.17 9.39
N ALA A 562 14.35 4.43 8.20
CA ALA A 562 13.01 3.99 7.80
C ALA A 562 12.73 2.48 8.06
N PRO A 563 13.69 1.55 7.86
CA PRO A 563 13.50 0.14 8.19
C PRO A 563 13.42 -0.12 9.69
N ALA A 564 14.15 0.65 10.52
CA ALA A 564 14.10 0.50 11.96
C ALA A 564 12.72 0.83 12.51
N ILE A 565 12.12 1.95 12.07
CA ILE A 565 10.77 2.35 12.49
C ILE A 565 9.69 1.40 11.97
N THR A 566 9.91 0.82 10.78
CA THR A 566 8.99 -0.17 10.16
C THR A 566 9.05 -1.49 10.93
N SER A 567 10.25 -1.90 11.36
CA SER A 567 10.44 -3.07 12.22
C SER A 567 9.75 -2.88 13.56
N ASP A 568 9.89 -1.72 14.20
CA ASP A 568 9.20 -1.42 15.45
C ASP A 568 7.69 -1.44 15.25
N GLY A 569 7.20 -0.77 14.20
CA GLY A 569 5.76 -0.67 13.96
C GLY A 569 5.14 -2.04 13.78
N SER A 570 5.80 -2.91 13.02
CA SER A 570 5.33 -4.29 12.78
C SER A 570 5.14 -5.10 14.07
N ASN A 571 5.80 -4.71 15.17
CA ASN A 571 5.68 -5.38 16.47
C ASN A 571 4.81 -4.59 17.46
N ALA A 572 4.78 -3.27 17.35
CA ALA A 572 4.15 -2.36 18.30
C ALA A 572 2.78 -1.81 17.86
N LEU A 573 2.41 -1.94 16.59
CA LEU A 573 1.19 -1.37 16.04
C LEU A 573 0.27 -2.44 15.43
N VAL A 574 -1.03 -2.27 15.65
CA VAL A 574 -2.11 -2.98 14.97
C VAL A 574 -2.67 -2.05 13.90
N TYR A 575 -2.61 -2.50 12.66
CA TYR A 575 -3.08 -1.73 11.50
C TYR A 575 -4.44 -2.25 11.04
N ASN A 576 -5.38 -1.34 10.77
CA ASN A 576 -6.67 -1.71 10.17
C ASN A 576 -6.60 -1.56 8.64
N THR A 577 -6.26 -2.64 7.96
CA THR A 577 -6.14 -2.67 6.49
C THR A 577 -7.48 -2.55 5.76
N LEU A 578 -8.60 -2.80 6.45
CA LEU A 578 -9.96 -2.70 5.91
C LEU A 578 -10.55 -1.29 6.07
N SER A 579 -9.99 -0.46 6.94
CA SER A 579 -10.46 0.90 7.22
C SER A 579 -9.27 1.85 7.33
N PRO A 580 -8.74 2.29 6.18
CA PRO A 580 -7.49 3.05 6.07
C PRO A 580 -7.55 4.46 6.67
N HIS A 581 -8.72 4.89 7.13
CA HIS A 581 -8.92 6.18 7.80
C HIS A 581 -8.82 6.07 9.32
N ILE A 582 -8.71 4.84 9.86
CA ILE A 582 -8.58 4.60 11.29
C ILE A 582 -7.10 4.61 11.65
N PRO A 583 -6.66 5.49 12.57
CA PRO A 583 -5.27 5.53 12.99
C PRO A 583 -4.82 4.18 13.57
N PRO A 584 -3.55 3.78 13.39
CA PRO A 584 -3.03 2.55 13.98
C PRO A 584 -3.11 2.61 15.50
N THR A 585 -3.43 1.48 16.13
CA THR A 585 -3.48 1.36 17.59
C THR A 585 -2.25 0.60 18.09
N ARG A 586 -1.78 0.92 19.30
CA ARG A 586 -0.66 0.18 19.90
C ARG A 586 -1.10 -1.25 20.22
N THR A 587 -0.22 -2.23 19.98
CA THR A 587 -0.40 -3.58 20.51
C THR A 587 -0.33 -3.51 22.04
N GLY A 588 -1.14 -4.30 22.74
CA GLY A 588 -1.08 -4.39 24.21
C GLY A 588 0.20 -5.04 24.75
N MET A 589 1.19 -5.33 23.89
CA MET A 589 2.46 -5.94 24.27
C MET A 589 3.51 -4.85 24.55
N LEU A 590 4.11 -4.92 25.74
CA LEU A 590 5.22 -4.06 26.16
C LEU A 590 6.50 -4.49 25.43
N MET A 591 6.67 -4.07 24.18
CA MET A 591 7.95 -4.13 23.46
C MET A 591 8.60 -2.75 23.45
N ASP A 592 9.80 -2.61 24.02
CA ASP A 592 10.54 -1.33 24.10
C ASP A 592 10.87 -0.80 22.70
N THR A 593 9.96 0.00 22.16
CA THR A 593 9.98 0.53 20.79
C THR A 593 9.78 2.03 20.81
N ILE A 594 10.10 2.68 19.70
CA ILE A 594 9.92 4.14 19.54
C ILE A 594 8.47 4.59 19.77
N TYR A 595 7.51 3.69 19.56
CA TYR A 595 6.08 3.98 19.72
C TYR A 595 5.63 3.98 21.17
N GLN A 596 6.47 3.62 22.13
CA GLN A 596 6.14 3.75 23.56
C GLN A 596 6.47 5.13 24.14
N LYS A 597 7.32 5.89 23.45
CA LYS A 597 7.73 7.23 23.85
C LYS A 597 6.93 8.30 23.11
N ASP A 598 6.73 9.42 23.77
CA ASP A 598 6.20 10.64 23.16
C ASP A 598 7.37 11.45 22.58
N TRP A 599 7.12 12.09 21.45
CA TRP A 599 8.12 12.88 20.72
C TRP A 599 7.66 14.33 20.63
N LEU A 600 8.59 15.27 20.74
CA LEU A 600 8.32 16.67 20.44
C LEU A 600 8.10 16.84 18.94
N LEU A 601 8.99 16.29 18.13
CA LEU A 601 8.98 16.46 16.69
C LEU A 601 9.44 15.17 16.01
N ALA A 602 8.63 14.66 15.08
CA ALA A 602 9.05 13.61 14.16
C ALA A 602 9.25 14.20 12.77
N VAL A 603 10.45 14.03 12.24
CA VAL A 603 10.80 14.46 10.89
C VAL A 603 10.97 13.20 10.04
N VAL A 604 10.37 13.19 8.86
CA VAL A 604 10.51 12.08 7.91
C VAL A 604 11.11 12.63 6.63
N ASP A 605 12.39 12.33 6.42
CA ASP A 605 13.07 12.61 5.16
C ASP A 605 12.65 11.59 4.09
N GLU A 606 12.62 12.05 2.85
CA GLU A 606 12.06 11.34 1.72
C GLU A 606 10.66 10.75 2.01
N MET A 607 9.75 11.61 2.49
CA MET A 607 8.37 11.27 2.85
C MET A 607 7.61 10.54 1.71
N HIS A 608 8.04 10.71 0.46
CA HIS A 608 7.52 9.96 -0.68
C HIS A 608 7.67 8.42 -0.52
N CYS A 609 8.57 7.92 0.33
CA CYS A 609 8.68 6.50 0.68
C CYS A 609 7.45 5.97 1.45
N ALA A 610 6.73 6.85 2.16
CA ALA A 610 5.51 6.53 2.89
C ALA A 610 4.23 6.76 2.04
N ARG A 611 4.36 7.09 0.75
CA ARG A 611 3.19 7.39 -0.10
C ARG A 611 2.27 6.20 -0.36
N ASN A 612 2.73 4.97 -0.19
CA ASN A 612 1.90 3.79 -0.37
C ASN A 612 1.55 3.24 1.00
N MET A 613 0.28 2.86 1.19
CA MET A 613 -0.26 2.31 2.41
C MET A 613 0.36 0.93 2.71
N SER A 614 1.60 1.00 3.19
CA SER A 614 2.52 -0.08 3.49
C SER A 614 2.81 -0.05 5.00
N ARG A 615 3.58 -1.00 5.51
CA ARG A 615 3.98 -0.98 6.92
C ARG A 615 4.74 0.30 7.27
N THR A 616 5.55 0.81 6.35
CA THR A 616 6.26 2.09 6.52
C THR A 616 5.29 3.27 6.64
N PHE A 617 4.23 3.33 5.81
CA PHE A 617 3.18 4.35 5.95
C PHE A 617 2.53 4.30 7.33
N TRP A 618 2.11 3.11 7.76
CA TRP A 618 1.46 2.95 9.05
C TRP A 618 2.39 3.24 10.23
N SER A 619 3.68 2.93 10.10
CA SER A 619 4.72 3.31 11.04
C SER A 619 4.85 4.83 11.13
N VAL A 620 4.91 5.54 10.01
CA VAL A 620 4.97 7.01 9.99
C VAL A 620 3.70 7.63 10.61
N TRP A 621 2.51 7.09 10.30
CA TRP A 621 1.27 7.56 10.93
C TRP A 621 1.24 7.27 12.44
N GLY A 622 1.73 6.10 12.85
CA GLY A 622 1.93 5.79 14.27
C GLY A 622 2.81 6.83 14.96
N LEU A 623 3.91 7.25 14.33
CA LEU A 623 4.78 8.30 14.84
C LEU A 623 4.08 9.66 14.91
N GLN A 624 3.25 10.00 13.93
CA GLN A 624 2.45 11.22 13.96
C GLN A 624 1.54 11.29 15.18
N ILE A 625 0.92 10.17 15.58
CA ILE A 625 0.09 10.12 16.78
C ILE A 625 0.92 10.31 18.05
N GLN A 626 2.17 9.84 18.05
CA GLN A 626 3.09 9.94 19.19
C GLN A 626 3.89 11.23 19.25
N SER A 627 3.71 12.13 18.27
CA SER A 627 4.49 13.35 18.17
C SER A 627 3.63 14.59 18.36
N ARG A 628 4.18 15.64 19.00
CA ARG A 628 3.53 16.97 19.04
C ARG A 628 3.54 17.63 17.67
N GLY A 629 4.59 17.42 16.89
CA GLY A 629 4.69 17.92 15.52
C GLY A 629 5.23 16.88 14.56
N VAL A 630 4.84 16.99 13.29
CA VAL A 630 5.39 16.19 12.19
C VAL A 630 5.79 17.06 11.02
N ILE A 631 6.98 16.79 10.48
CA ILE A 631 7.48 17.41 9.25
C ILE A 631 7.86 16.31 8.27
N GLY A 632 7.16 16.23 7.14
CA GLY A 632 7.59 15.45 5.99
C GLY A 632 8.45 16.28 5.06
N MET A 633 9.56 15.72 4.56
CA MET A 633 10.40 16.37 3.56
C MET A 633 10.44 15.54 2.29
N THR A 634 10.22 16.16 1.14
CA THR A 634 10.43 15.49 -0.15
C THR A 634 10.54 16.51 -1.29
N ALA A 635 11.45 16.29 -2.24
CA ALA A 635 11.48 17.08 -3.46
C ALA A 635 10.52 16.54 -4.54
N THR A 636 9.98 15.32 -4.36
CA THR A 636 9.18 14.61 -5.37
C THR A 636 7.89 14.03 -4.77
N PRO A 637 6.96 14.90 -4.32
CA PRO A 637 5.74 14.48 -3.63
C PRO A 637 4.75 13.73 -4.56
N VAL A 638 4.84 13.94 -5.88
CA VAL A 638 4.08 13.19 -6.89
C VAL A 638 5.07 12.44 -7.78
N MET A 639 5.04 11.11 -7.75
CA MET A 639 5.86 10.29 -8.66
C MET A 639 5.04 9.54 -9.70
N SER A 640 3.82 9.11 -9.36
CA SER A 640 3.06 8.20 -10.21
C SER A 640 1.60 8.62 -10.41
N LYS A 641 0.94 9.09 -9.35
CA LYS A 641 -0.48 9.45 -9.37
C LYS A 641 -0.75 10.59 -8.38
N ILE A 642 -1.77 11.40 -8.65
CA ILE A 642 -2.25 12.45 -7.71
C ILE A 642 -2.59 11.86 -6.33
N ARG A 643 -2.98 10.58 -6.28
CA ARG A 643 -3.22 9.82 -5.04
C ARG A 643 -2.01 9.80 -4.10
N ASP A 644 -0.79 9.96 -4.61
CA ASP A 644 0.44 9.99 -3.80
C ASP A 644 0.41 11.16 -2.78
N LEU A 645 -0.18 12.31 -3.14
CA LEU A 645 -0.34 13.47 -2.24
C LEU A 645 -1.33 13.18 -1.12
N TRP A 646 -2.48 12.58 -1.45
CA TRP A 646 -3.52 12.23 -0.48
C TRP A 646 -3.03 11.27 0.61
N HIS A 647 -2.07 10.40 0.29
CA HIS A 647 -1.50 9.51 1.28
C HIS A 647 -0.45 10.19 2.18
N ILE A 648 0.16 11.28 1.73
CA ILE A 648 1.16 12.00 2.53
C ILE A 648 0.49 12.96 3.51
N GLY A 649 -0.69 13.49 3.17
CA GLY A 649 -1.47 14.39 4.01
C GLY A 649 -2.61 15.03 3.25
#